data_AF-A0A2P4T8P0-F1
#
_entry.id   AF-A0A2P4T8P0-F1
#
_cell.length_a   1.000
_cell.length_b   1.000
_cell.length_c   1.000
_cell.angle_alpha   90.00
_cell.angle_beta   90.00
_cell.angle_gamma   90.00
#
_symmetry.space_group_name_H-M   'P 1'
#
loop_
_entity.id
_entity.type
_entity.pdbx_description
1 polymer ?
#
loop_
_entity_poly.entity_id
_entity_poly.type
_entity_poly.pdbx_seq_one_letter_code
_entity_poly.pdbx_strand_id
1 'polypeptide(L)'
;AVCETLEAQKPKVDKLAEETKALEKQSSDRTKVYTQQFRHVQGHWDKLRLKTSKDVKLLEEITSKLRLFETNSKIVQKWMDGVKGFLLTEKAAQGDTEELQRQLDQCTIFVNEMEKTEPSLKEMKELESALRSQSIAGINTWAKSRLVDCQTQWEKLSKQIISQKNRLSESQEKAVNLKKDLAEMQEWMTQAEEEYLEKDFEYKSPEELENAVEEMKRAKEDVLQKEVRVKILKDNIKMLATKVPSGGQELATELNVVLENYQLLCNRIRGKCHTLEEVWSCWIELLQYLDLETAWLNTLEERVQMTENLSDKLDVVNDALESLESVLRHPADNRTQIRELGQTLIDGGILDDIISEKLEAFNAHYEELSHLAVSRQITLEQQLQTLRETDHMLQVLQENLAELDRQLTSYLTDRVDAFQMPQEAQKIQAEIAAHEATLEELKKSPRSFPPASPECRSPRGGTLLDVLQRKLREVSTKYQLFQKPANFEQRMLDCKRVLDSVKAELHVLDVKDTDPDIIQTHLDKCMKLYKTLSEVKLEVETVIKTGRQIVQKQQTDNPKGMDEQLTALKFLYNDLGAQVTEGKQDLERASQLARKMRKEAASLSEWLAATEAELVQKSTSESLLSDLDSEIAWAKNVLRELERRKADLKSITESCTTLQALVEGSETSLEEKLCVLNAGWSRVRTWTEDWCDTLLNHQSQLEIFDENVAHISTWLYQAEALLDEIEKKPASKKEETVKRLTSELDDVSLRVDNVRDQAVILMNGRGVSCRELVEPKLAELNRNFEKVSQHIKSAKMLVGQERLPVMSEPREVRVGFPDLDKFESDIQNMLKVVEKHQELSEGDEKLDQERAQIEEVLQRGGQLLQQPMEDNKREKIRMQLVLLQTKYNNVQYKKDHDNLMKWLDEAEHRLPGLQGMEDEQKLQ
;
A
#
# COMPACT_ATOMS: atom_id res chain seq x y z
N ALA A 1 35.61 143.47 -93.14
CA ALA A 1 36.19 143.38 -94.50
C ALA A 1 35.24 143.93 -95.58
N VAL A 2 34.43 143.09 -96.26
CA VAL A 2 33.75 143.46 -97.52
C VAL A 2 32.83 144.69 -97.41
N CYS A 3 32.10 144.86 -96.31
CA CYS A 3 31.24 146.04 -96.09
C CYS A 3 32.03 147.36 -96.05
N GLU A 4 33.23 147.36 -95.45
CA GLU A 4 34.09 148.54 -95.35
C GLU A 4 34.69 148.88 -96.72
N THR A 5 35.08 147.86 -97.49
CA THR A 5 35.54 148.02 -98.88
C THR A 5 34.42 148.53 -99.79
N LEU A 6 33.15 148.22 -99.47
CA LEU A 6 31.98 148.83 -100.11
C LEU A 6 31.92 150.32 -99.78
N GLU A 7 31.71 150.71 -98.52
CA GLU A 7 31.54 152.13 -98.15
C GLU A 7 32.70 153.02 -98.63
N ALA A 8 33.94 152.51 -98.70
CA ALA A 8 35.09 153.23 -99.23
C ALA A 8 34.97 153.72 -100.69
N GLN A 9 34.15 153.10 -101.55
CA GLN A 9 33.92 153.58 -102.92
C GLN A 9 32.75 154.57 -103.04
N LYS A 10 31.94 154.73 -101.99
CA LYS A 10 30.76 155.62 -101.96
C LYS A 10 31.04 157.06 -102.46
N PRO A 11 32.07 157.79 -101.99
CA PRO A 11 32.31 159.16 -102.45
C PRO A 11 32.60 159.31 -103.95
N LYS A 12 33.02 158.23 -104.65
CA LYS A 12 33.16 158.26 -106.13
C LYS A 12 31.81 158.20 -106.84
N VAL A 13 30.86 157.44 -106.29
CA VAL A 13 29.48 157.39 -106.80
C VAL A 13 28.80 158.73 -106.55
N ASP A 14 28.96 159.30 -105.36
CA ASP A 14 28.40 160.62 -105.03
C ASP A 14 28.99 161.73 -105.91
N LYS A 15 30.30 161.70 -106.24
CA LYS A 15 30.94 162.65 -107.18
C LYS A 15 30.40 162.54 -108.61
N LEU A 16 30.14 161.31 -109.10
CA LEU A 16 29.49 161.07 -110.39
C LEU A 16 28.06 161.64 -110.44
N ALA A 17 27.36 161.73 -109.31
CA ALA A 17 26.04 162.36 -109.23
C ALA A 17 26.11 163.88 -109.50
N GLU A 18 27.14 164.57 -108.99
CA GLU A 18 27.30 166.02 -109.17
C GLU A 18 27.75 166.39 -110.59
N GLU A 19 28.70 165.65 -111.16
CA GLU A 19 29.14 165.86 -112.55
C GLU A 19 27.98 165.65 -113.54
N THR A 20 27.10 164.68 -113.27
CA THR A 20 25.89 164.44 -114.07
C THR A 20 24.89 165.60 -113.96
N LYS A 21 24.70 166.19 -112.77
CA LYS A 21 23.86 167.40 -112.57
C LYS A 21 24.44 168.65 -113.22
N ALA A 22 25.77 168.78 -113.32
CA ALA A 22 26.41 169.90 -114.00
C ALA A 22 26.11 169.90 -115.51
N LEU A 23 26.11 168.71 -116.13
CA LEU A 23 25.78 168.51 -117.54
C LEU A 23 24.30 168.76 -117.88
N GLU A 24 23.41 168.88 -116.89
CA GLU A 24 21.99 169.19 -117.10
C GLU A 24 21.69 170.67 -117.42
N LYS A 25 22.70 171.56 -117.39
CA LYS A 25 22.51 173.01 -117.58
C LYS A 25 22.91 173.59 -118.95
N GLN A 26 23.43 172.81 -119.91
CA GLN A 26 23.87 173.34 -121.22
C GLN A 26 23.35 172.56 -122.44
N SER A 27 22.27 173.06 -123.03
CA SER A 27 21.68 172.67 -124.33
C SER A 27 21.12 171.24 -124.46
N SER A 28 20.06 171.10 -125.25
CA SER A 28 19.24 169.88 -125.31
C SER A 28 19.62 168.95 -126.45
N ASP A 29 20.35 167.86 -126.13
CA ASP A 29 19.75 166.51 -126.22
C ASP A 29 20.64 165.43 -125.57
N ARG A 30 21.98 165.59 -125.66
CA ARG A 30 22.99 164.62 -125.16
C ARG A 30 22.87 164.33 -123.65
N THR A 31 22.32 165.27 -122.88
CA THR A 31 22.13 165.23 -121.43
C THR A 31 21.44 163.97 -120.91
N LYS A 32 20.31 163.57 -121.52
CA LYS A 32 19.43 162.50 -120.99
C LYS A 32 20.16 161.16 -120.82
N VAL A 33 21.16 160.90 -121.66
CA VAL A 33 21.94 159.65 -121.67
C VAL A 33 22.77 159.51 -120.39
N TYR A 34 23.42 160.59 -119.93
CA TYR A 34 24.27 160.55 -118.73
C TYR A 34 23.45 160.35 -117.45
N THR A 35 22.33 161.08 -117.29
CA THR A 35 21.41 160.90 -116.16
C THR A 35 20.80 159.49 -116.10
N GLN A 36 20.67 158.82 -117.24
CA GLN A 36 20.21 157.43 -117.31
C GLN A 36 21.30 156.42 -116.93
N GLN A 37 22.55 156.62 -117.35
CA GLN A 37 23.67 155.75 -116.94
C GLN A 37 23.99 155.89 -115.45
N PHE A 38 24.02 157.11 -114.89
CA PHE A 38 24.28 157.29 -113.46
C PHE A 38 23.23 156.58 -112.59
N ARG A 39 21.95 156.66 -112.97
CA ARG A 39 20.86 155.96 -112.28
C ARG A 39 21.03 154.43 -112.29
N HIS A 40 21.66 153.88 -113.33
CA HIS A 40 21.98 152.46 -113.40
C HIS A 40 23.09 152.05 -112.42
N VAL A 41 24.14 152.89 -112.28
CA VAL A 41 25.22 152.69 -111.30
C VAL A 41 24.69 152.80 -109.86
N GLN A 42 23.88 153.83 -109.56
CA GLN A 42 23.21 153.99 -108.27
C GLN A 42 22.33 152.77 -107.94
N GLY A 43 21.52 152.31 -108.90
CA GLY A 43 20.68 151.11 -108.73
C GLY A 43 21.49 149.82 -108.52
N HIS A 44 22.68 149.71 -109.10
CA HIS A 44 23.61 148.61 -108.82
C HIS A 44 24.22 148.72 -107.41
N TRP A 45 24.57 149.94 -106.98
CA TRP A 45 25.14 150.21 -105.66
C TRP A 45 24.21 149.80 -104.53
N ASP A 46 22.99 150.33 -104.51
CA ASP A 46 22.04 150.11 -103.43
C ASP A 46 21.58 148.64 -103.40
N LYS A 47 21.48 147.99 -104.57
CA LYS A 47 21.23 146.55 -104.70
C LYS A 47 22.38 145.69 -104.15
N LEU A 48 23.63 146.13 -104.31
CA LEU A 48 24.81 145.45 -103.75
C LEU A 48 24.89 145.63 -102.23
N ARG A 49 24.73 146.87 -101.74
CA ARG A 49 24.73 147.21 -100.30
C ARG A 49 23.61 146.50 -99.53
N LEU A 50 22.40 146.46 -100.09
CA LEU A 50 21.27 145.74 -99.52
C LEU A 50 21.51 144.22 -99.51
N LYS A 51 22.20 143.68 -100.53
CA LYS A 51 22.60 142.27 -100.54
C LYS A 51 23.62 141.98 -99.43
N THR A 52 24.74 142.69 -99.38
CA THR A 52 25.79 142.44 -98.37
C THR A 52 25.26 142.59 -96.93
N SER A 53 24.34 143.53 -96.67
CA SER A 53 23.70 143.67 -95.35
C SER A 53 22.80 142.48 -94.98
N LYS A 54 22.09 141.89 -95.95
CA LYS A 54 21.33 140.64 -95.74
C LYS A 54 22.25 139.44 -95.52
N ASP A 55 23.30 139.33 -96.34
CA ASP A 55 24.28 138.25 -96.26
C ASP A 55 25.01 138.23 -94.90
N VAL A 56 25.33 139.40 -94.32
CA VAL A 56 25.92 139.50 -92.96
C VAL A 56 24.96 139.04 -91.87
N LYS A 57 23.70 139.51 -91.86
CA LYS A 57 22.72 139.08 -90.84
C LYS A 57 22.44 137.58 -90.90
N LEU A 58 22.42 137.01 -92.11
CA LEU A 58 22.29 135.57 -92.31
C LEU A 58 23.48 134.80 -91.70
N LEU A 59 24.71 135.31 -91.88
CA LEU A 59 25.92 134.71 -91.29
C LEU A 59 25.95 134.83 -89.75
N GLU A 60 25.44 135.91 -89.17
CA GLU A 60 25.31 136.07 -87.72
C GLU A 60 24.30 135.06 -87.13
N GLU A 61 23.15 134.86 -87.79
CA GLU A 61 22.13 133.89 -87.39
C GLU A 61 22.60 132.43 -87.54
N ILE A 62 23.33 132.13 -88.63
CA ILE A 62 24.00 130.83 -88.81
C ILE A 62 25.04 130.60 -87.69
N THR A 63 25.80 131.64 -87.32
CA THR A 63 26.84 131.54 -86.28
C THR A 63 26.25 131.29 -84.89
N SER A 64 25.11 131.90 -84.54
CA SER A 64 24.45 131.63 -83.24
C SER A 64 23.87 130.21 -83.17
N LYS A 65 23.19 129.75 -84.25
CA LYS A 65 22.70 128.37 -84.37
C LYS A 65 23.83 127.34 -84.27
N LEU A 66 24.98 127.59 -84.91
CA LEU A 66 26.16 126.72 -84.82
C LEU A 66 26.74 126.65 -83.41
N ARG A 67 26.78 127.76 -82.66
CA ARG A 67 27.21 127.75 -81.24
C ARG A 67 26.27 126.92 -80.37
N LEU A 68 24.96 126.97 -80.62
CA LEU A 68 23.98 126.18 -79.88
C LEU A 68 24.10 124.69 -80.23
N PHE A 69 24.24 124.35 -81.51
CA PHE A 69 24.47 122.98 -81.99
C PHE A 69 25.76 122.38 -81.41
N GLU A 70 26.85 123.13 -81.39
CA GLU A 70 28.14 122.76 -80.78
C GLU A 70 28.05 122.60 -79.25
N THR A 71 27.19 123.38 -78.58
CA THR A 71 26.95 123.25 -77.14
C THR A 71 26.18 121.96 -76.83
N ASN A 72 25.09 121.70 -77.55
CA ASN A 72 24.30 120.48 -77.35
C ASN A 72 25.09 119.23 -77.76
N SER A 73 25.93 119.32 -78.81
CA SER A 73 26.85 118.24 -79.19
C SER A 73 27.79 117.86 -78.03
N LYS A 74 28.26 118.83 -77.24
CA LYS A 74 29.09 118.57 -76.04
C LYS A 74 28.33 117.92 -74.90
N ILE A 75 27.05 118.25 -74.70
CA ILE A 75 26.21 117.60 -73.68
C ILE A 75 26.01 116.12 -74.05
N VAL A 76 25.60 115.85 -75.29
CA VAL A 76 25.43 114.48 -75.82
C VAL A 76 26.75 113.72 -75.80
N GLN A 77 27.86 114.34 -76.21
CA GLN A 77 29.21 113.74 -76.17
C GLN A 77 29.64 113.39 -74.74
N LYS A 78 29.38 114.25 -73.74
CA LYS A 78 29.72 113.96 -72.34
C LYS A 78 29.00 112.71 -71.81
N TRP A 79 27.71 112.55 -72.11
CA TRP A 79 26.97 111.32 -71.76
C TRP A 79 27.54 110.11 -72.51
N MET A 80 27.77 110.23 -73.83
CA MET A 80 28.32 109.12 -74.63
C MET A 80 29.69 108.66 -74.12
N ASP A 81 30.56 109.58 -73.70
CA ASP A 81 31.88 109.24 -73.22
C ASP A 81 31.87 108.71 -71.78
N GLY A 82 30.91 109.14 -70.95
CA GLY A 82 30.62 108.51 -69.66
C GLY A 82 30.17 107.05 -69.80
N VAL A 83 29.20 106.80 -70.67
CA VAL A 83 28.70 105.43 -70.94
C VAL A 83 29.76 104.56 -71.63
N LYS A 84 30.58 105.11 -72.54
CA LYS A 84 31.76 104.39 -73.07
C LYS A 84 32.75 104.03 -71.95
N GLY A 85 33.08 104.97 -71.07
CA GLY A 85 34.01 104.75 -69.96
C GLY A 85 33.52 103.65 -69.02
N PHE A 86 32.23 103.68 -68.68
CA PHE A 86 31.55 102.63 -67.92
C PHE A 86 31.62 101.27 -68.64
N LEU A 87 31.12 101.15 -69.87
CA LEU A 87 31.09 99.89 -70.65
C LEU A 87 32.49 99.34 -71.01
N LEU A 88 33.54 100.16 -70.95
CA LEU A 88 34.93 99.74 -71.11
C LEU A 88 35.53 99.21 -69.79
N THR A 89 35.22 99.86 -68.67
CA THR A 89 35.72 99.49 -67.34
C THR A 89 35.01 98.25 -66.80
N GLU A 90 33.68 98.20 -66.96
CA GLU A 90 32.79 97.12 -66.52
C GLU A 90 33.14 95.77 -67.17
N LYS A 91 33.67 95.77 -68.40
CA LYS A 91 34.21 94.57 -69.06
C LYS A 91 35.36 93.89 -68.32
N ALA A 92 36.00 94.57 -67.37
CA ALA A 92 37.06 94.02 -66.53
C ALA A 92 36.61 93.80 -65.08
N ALA A 93 35.39 94.20 -64.70
CA ALA A 93 34.88 94.19 -63.32
C ALA A 93 33.74 93.17 -63.15
N GLN A 94 34.08 91.88 -63.12
CA GLN A 94 33.17 90.85 -62.61
C GLN A 94 33.40 90.70 -61.11
N GLY A 95 32.48 91.23 -60.30
CA GLY A 95 32.57 91.22 -58.84
C GLY A 95 31.26 90.81 -58.18
N ASP A 96 31.27 90.86 -56.86
CA ASP A 96 30.29 90.33 -55.90
C ASP A 96 28.81 90.69 -56.14
N THR A 97 27.88 90.08 -55.40
CA THR A 97 26.43 90.36 -55.48
C THR A 97 26.11 91.82 -55.12
N GLU A 98 26.86 92.44 -54.21
CA GLU A 98 26.78 93.90 -53.94
C GLU A 98 27.33 94.75 -55.10
N GLU A 99 28.40 94.29 -55.76
CA GLU A 99 29.01 94.96 -56.91
C GLU A 99 28.12 94.87 -58.16
N LEU A 100 27.40 93.76 -58.35
CA LEU A 100 26.36 93.60 -59.38
C LEU A 100 25.17 94.55 -59.14
N GLN A 101 24.74 94.72 -57.88
CA GLN A 101 23.73 95.74 -57.55
C GLN A 101 24.26 97.15 -57.84
N ARG A 102 25.50 97.45 -57.46
CA ARG A 102 26.17 98.74 -57.73
C ARG A 102 26.29 99.02 -59.24
N GLN A 103 26.51 97.99 -60.06
CA GLN A 103 26.53 98.08 -61.53
C GLN A 103 25.11 98.30 -62.11
N LEU A 104 24.09 97.64 -61.58
CA LEU A 104 22.68 97.84 -61.97
C LEU A 104 22.18 99.25 -61.61
N ASP A 105 22.60 99.78 -60.46
CA ASP A 105 22.32 101.14 -60.02
C ASP A 105 23.02 102.16 -60.93
N GLN A 106 24.29 101.95 -61.29
CA GLN A 106 25.00 102.81 -62.24
C GLN A 106 24.42 102.73 -63.66
N CYS A 107 24.03 101.55 -64.15
CA CYS A 107 23.25 101.40 -65.38
C CYS A 107 21.95 102.23 -65.32
N THR A 108 21.27 102.22 -64.17
CA THR A 108 20.04 103.00 -63.95
C THR A 108 20.30 104.49 -63.94
N ILE A 109 21.38 104.96 -63.31
CA ILE A 109 21.81 106.37 -63.36
C ILE A 109 22.08 106.78 -64.81
N PHE A 110 22.85 106.01 -65.58
CA PHE A 110 23.15 106.35 -66.98
C PHE A 110 21.92 106.35 -67.90
N VAL A 111 20.92 105.49 -67.65
CA VAL A 111 19.62 105.54 -68.35
C VAL A 111 18.82 106.78 -67.95
N ASN A 112 18.80 107.15 -66.67
CA ASN A 112 18.12 108.37 -66.20
C ASN A 112 18.83 109.66 -66.69
N GLU A 113 20.15 109.63 -66.92
CA GLU A 113 20.89 110.72 -67.58
C GLU A 113 20.68 110.74 -69.11
N MET A 114 20.47 109.58 -69.73
CA MET A 114 20.13 109.46 -71.15
C MET A 114 18.79 110.15 -71.43
N GLU A 115 17.76 109.88 -70.64
CA GLU A 115 16.44 110.53 -70.76
C GLU A 115 16.53 112.05 -70.61
N LYS A 116 17.39 112.55 -69.72
CA LYS A 116 17.66 113.99 -69.54
C LYS A 116 18.49 114.62 -70.67
N THR A 117 19.25 113.83 -71.42
CA THR A 117 20.16 114.30 -72.48
C THR A 117 19.54 114.16 -73.89
N GLU A 118 18.53 113.30 -74.05
CA GLU A 118 17.78 113.13 -75.30
C GLU A 118 17.16 114.44 -75.86
N PRO A 119 16.66 115.40 -75.04
CA PRO A 119 16.18 116.69 -75.53
C PRO A 119 17.25 117.50 -76.28
N SER A 120 18.49 117.54 -75.77
CA SER A 120 19.59 118.24 -76.46
C SER A 120 19.91 117.63 -77.83
N LEU A 121 19.74 116.30 -77.98
CA LEU A 121 19.87 115.60 -79.27
C LEU A 121 18.68 115.86 -80.21
N LYS A 122 17.48 116.12 -79.69
CA LYS A 122 16.32 116.58 -80.46
C LYS A 122 16.54 118.01 -80.97
N GLU A 123 16.96 118.92 -80.09
CA GLU A 123 17.35 120.29 -80.45
C GLU A 123 18.47 120.34 -81.52
N MET A 124 19.45 119.43 -81.47
CA MET A 124 20.46 119.34 -82.55
C MET A 124 19.86 118.98 -83.92
N LYS A 125 18.80 118.16 -83.98
CA LYS A 125 18.09 117.83 -85.23
C LYS A 125 17.33 119.04 -85.76
N GLU A 126 16.65 119.75 -84.87
CA GLU A 126 15.95 121.00 -85.20
C GLU A 126 16.93 122.05 -85.71
N LEU A 127 18.08 122.22 -85.07
CA LEU A 127 19.15 123.14 -85.49
C LEU A 127 19.77 122.75 -86.84
N GLU A 128 19.99 121.46 -87.14
CA GLU A 128 20.43 121.05 -88.49
C GLU A 128 19.37 121.40 -89.54
N SER A 129 18.09 121.16 -89.26
CA SER A 129 16.99 121.53 -90.18
C SER A 129 16.89 123.04 -90.39
N ALA A 130 17.12 123.83 -89.33
CA ALA A 130 17.07 125.30 -89.33
C ALA A 130 18.33 125.97 -89.92
N LEU A 131 19.44 125.24 -90.03
CA LEU A 131 20.63 125.61 -90.81
C LEU A 131 20.47 125.21 -92.27
N ARG A 132 19.86 124.04 -92.55
CA ARG A 132 19.68 123.50 -93.90
C ARG A 132 18.96 124.47 -94.83
N SER A 133 17.96 125.20 -94.31
CA SER A 133 17.21 126.23 -95.05
C SER A 133 18.03 127.48 -95.40
N GLN A 134 19.21 127.68 -94.81
CA GLN A 134 20.05 128.89 -94.96
C GLN A 134 21.16 128.74 -96.01
N SER A 135 21.13 127.67 -96.80
CA SER A 135 21.82 127.53 -98.10
C SER A 135 23.36 127.62 -98.13
N ILE A 136 24.07 127.38 -97.01
CA ILE A 136 25.54 127.22 -97.02
C ILE A 136 25.91 125.72 -97.03
N ALA A 137 26.21 125.19 -98.21
CA ALA A 137 26.41 123.75 -98.45
C ALA A 137 27.48 123.10 -97.55
N GLY A 138 28.62 123.76 -97.31
CA GLY A 138 29.69 123.23 -96.45
C GLY A 138 29.26 123.10 -94.99
N ILE A 139 28.56 124.11 -94.46
CA ILE A 139 28.05 124.12 -93.08
C ILE A 139 26.97 123.05 -92.90
N ASN A 140 26.04 122.94 -93.86
CA ASN A 140 24.99 121.93 -93.85
C ASN A 140 25.58 120.51 -93.90
N THR A 141 26.65 120.29 -94.67
CA THR A 141 27.35 119.00 -94.74
C THR A 141 28.05 118.68 -93.42
N TRP A 142 28.72 119.65 -92.79
CA TRP A 142 29.37 119.49 -91.49
C TRP A 142 28.34 119.16 -90.38
N ALA A 143 27.29 119.98 -90.24
CA ALA A 143 26.28 119.81 -89.19
C ALA A 143 25.55 118.47 -89.34
N LYS A 144 25.16 118.10 -90.56
CA LYS A 144 24.54 116.79 -90.84
C LYS A 144 25.47 115.62 -90.55
N SER A 145 26.74 115.71 -90.93
CA SER A 145 27.72 114.65 -90.63
C SER A 145 27.92 114.48 -89.13
N ARG A 146 28.07 115.58 -88.39
CA ARG A 146 28.28 115.56 -86.93
C ARG A 146 27.02 115.08 -86.18
N LEU A 147 25.83 115.47 -86.64
CA LEU A 147 24.57 114.98 -86.12
C LEU A 147 24.39 113.47 -86.33
N VAL A 148 24.70 112.95 -87.52
CA VAL A 148 24.61 111.51 -87.83
C VAL A 148 25.62 110.70 -87.00
N ASP A 149 26.85 111.20 -86.84
CA ASP A 149 27.86 110.60 -85.96
C ASP A 149 27.37 110.51 -84.50
N CYS A 150 26.95 111.64 -83.92
CA CYS A 150 26.40 111.67 -82.56
C CYS A 150 25.14 110.79 -82.41
N GLN A 151 24.20 110.82 -83.36
CA GLN A 151 22.99 109.99 -83.33
C GLN A 151 23.31 108.49 -83.40
N THR A 152 24.26 108.09 -84.24
CA THR A 152 24.61 106.67 -84.43
C THR A 152 25.38 106.13 -83.22
N GLN A 153 26.28 106.93 -82.65
CA GLN A 153 26.96 106.58 -81.39
C GLN A 153 25.97 106.55 -80.22
N TRP A 154 25.06 107.52 -80.12
CA TRP A 154 23.98 107.56 -79.13
C TRP A 154 23.14 106.30 -79.17
N GLU A 155 22.49 106.00 -80.31
CA GLU A 155 21.61 104.82 -80.42
C GLU A 155 22.31 103.51 -80.10
N LYS A 156 23.58 103.37 -80.49
CA LYS A 156 24.39 102.20 -80.16
C LYS A 156 24.61 102.08 -78.65
N LEU A 157 25.00 103.16 -77.99
CA LEU A 157 25.26 103.19 -76.55
C LEU A 157 23.97 103.05 -75.73
N SER A 158 22.88 103.69 -76.14
CA SER A 158 21.54 103.53 -75.54
C SER A 158 21.07 102.08 -75.60
N LYS A 159 21.16 101.43 -76.77
CA LYS A 159 20.82 100.00 -76.92
C LYS A 159 21.74 99.12 -76.07
N GLN A 160 23.02 99.45 -75.94
CA GLN A 160 23.97 98.70 -75.11
C GLN A 160 23.70 98.86 -73.60
N ILE A 161 23.50 100.08 -73.08
CA ILE A 161 23.26 100.31 -71.65
C ILE A 161 21.89 99.78 -71.20
N ILE A 162 20.85 99.87 -72.03
CA ILE A 162 19.55 99.24 -71.76
C ILE A 162 19.67 97.71 -71.77
N SER A 163 20.38 97.13 -72.75
CA SER A 163 20.61 95.69 -72.80
C SER A 163 21.47 95.18 -71.63
N GLN A 164 22.40 95.99 -71.11
CA GLN A 164 23.14 95.69 -69.88
C GLN A 164 22.22 95.75 -68.67
N LYS A 165 21.48 96.86 -68.48
CA LYS A 165 20.53 97.04 -67.39
C LYS A 165 19.55 95.88 -67.29
N ASN A 166 18.89 95.51 -68.39
CA ASN A 166 17.89 94.45 -68.40
C ASN A 166 18.53 93.09 -68.05
N ARG A 167 19.72 92.79 -68.60
CA ARG A 167 20.44 91.54 -68.32
C ARG A 167 20.93 91.44 -66.88
N LEU A 168 21.43 92.53 -66.31
CA LEU A 168 21.80 92.61 -64.90
C LEU A 168 20.57 92.47 -64.00
N SER A 169 19.47 93.16 -64.31
CA SER A 169 18.20 93.07 -63.57
C SER A 169 17.63 91.65 -63.57
N GLU A 170 17.55 91.01 -64.74
CA GLU A 170 17.11 89.61 -64.86
C GLU A 170 18.02 88.64 -64.11
N SER A 171 19.33 88.91 -64.05
CA SER A 171 20.28 88.05 -63.34
C SER A 171 20.19 88.24 -61.83
N GLN A 172 19.98 89.48 -61.37
CA GLN A 172 19.80 89.83 -59.96
C GLN A 172 18.49 89.26 -59.41
N GLU A 173 17.39 89.39 -60.15
CA GLU A 173 16.10 88.78 -59.81
C GLU A 173 16.21 87.24 -59.68
N LYS A 174 16.90 86.59 -60.63
CA LYS A 174 17.13 85.14 -60.59
C LYS A 174 18.08 84.73 -59.45
N ALA A 175 19.09 85.54 -59.13
CA ALA A 175 19.97 85.31 -57.98
C ALA A 175 19.21 85.41 -56.65
N VAL A 176 18.41 86.47 -56.46
CA VAL A 176 17.60 86.68 -55.24
C VAL A 176 16.55 85.58 -55.07
N ASN A 177 15.85 85.19 -56.15
CA ASN A 177 14.87 84.10 -56.08
C ASN A 177 15.53 82.76 -55.75
N LEU A 178 16.68 82.43 -56.36
CA LEU A 178 17.41 81.19 -56.05
C LEU A 178 18.01 81.22 -54.63
N LYS A 179 18.39 82.39 -54.09
CA LYS A 179 18.79 82.52 -52.68
C LYS A 179 17.63 82.28 -51.72
N LYS A 180 16.42 82.72 -52.09
CA LYS A 180 15.18 82.43 -51.35
C LYS A 180 14.82 80.94 -51.41
N ASP A 181 14.91 80.31 -52.59
CA ASP A 181 14.69 78.87 -52.74
C ASP A 181 15.72 78.02 -51.96
N LEU A 182 16.98 78.47 -51.87
CA LEU A 182 18.01 77.86 -51.00
C LEU A 182 17.64 77.99 -49.52
N ALA A 183 17.22 79.18 -49.08
CA ALA A 183 16.82 79.40 -47.70
C ALA A 183 15.58 78.59 -47.30
N GLU A 184 14.54 78.53 -48.15
CA GLU A 184 13.37 77.66 -47.96
C GLU A 184 13.76 76.17 -47.88
N MET A 185 14.75 75.74 -48.67
CA MET A 185 15.25 74.36 -48.61
C MET A 185 16.04 74.10 -47.32
N GLN A 186 16.81 75.08 -46.82
CA GLN A 186 17.51 74.97 -45.53
C GLN A 186 16.53 74.93 -44.35
N GLU A 187 15.56 75.84 -44.31
CA GLU A 187 14.51 75.92 -43.29
C GLU A 187 13.70 74.62 -43.21
N TRP A 188 13.28 74.07 -44.37
CA TRP A 188 12.61 72.77 -44.40
C TRP A 188 13.52 71.61 -43.96
N MET A 189 14.81 71.62 -44.28
CA MET A 189 15.73 70.57 -43.80
C MET A 189 15.91 70.64 -42.29
N THR A 190 16.08 71.83 -41.70
CA THR A 190 16.15 72.00 -40.24
C THR A 190 14.86 71.53 -39.57
N GLN A 191 13.69 71.92 -40.08
CA GLN A 191 12.41 71.43 -39.57
C GLN A 191 12.30 69.90 -39.66
N ALA A 192 12.79 69.27 -40.74
CA ALA A 192 12.80 67.81 -40.89
C ALA A 192 13.82 67.10 -39.98
N GLU A 193 14.89 67.78 -39.54
CA GLU A 193 15.78 67.25 -38.50
C GLU A 193 15.12 67.35 -37.11
N GLU A 194 14.51 68.49 -36.78
CA GLU A 194 13.75 68.70 -35.53
C GLU A 194 12.57 67.72 -35.40
N GLU A 195 11.70 67.62 -36.41
CA GLU A 195 10.47 66.83 -36.37
C GLU A 195 10.72 65.31 -36.32
N TYR A 196 11.73 64.82 -37.03
CA TYR A 196 11.93 63.38 -37.24
C TYR A 196 13.18 62.81 -36.56
N LEU A 197 14.26 63.58 -36.40
CA LEU A 197 15.53 63.06 -35.90
C LEU A 197 15.74 63.34 -34.41
N GLU A 198 15.30 64.48 -33.87
CA GLU A 198 15.55 64.86 -32.47
C GLU A 198 14.75 64.08 -31.41
N LYS A 199 13.67 63.38 -31.77
CA LYS A 199 13.00 62.45 -30.85
C LYS A 199 13.95 61.29 -30.48
N ASP A 200 14.22 61.09 -29.20
CA ASP A 200 15.00 59.94 -28.71
C ASP A 200 14.27 58.59 -28.94
N PHE A 201 15.00 57.49 -28.80
CA PHE A 201 14.45 56.12 -28.88
C PHE A 201 13.89 55.70 -27.52
N GLU A 202 12.76 56.29 -27.12
CA GLU A 202 11.99 55.88 -25.94
C GLU A 202 10.52 55.68 -26.37
N TYR A 203 10.04 54.44 -26.35
CA TYR A 203 8.65 54.09 -26.70
C TYR A 203 8.09 53.15 -25.64
N LYS A 204 6.95 53.50 -25.03
CA LYS A 204 6.37 52.78 -23.90
C LYS A 204 5.15 51.94 -24.25
N SER A 205 4.48 52.20 -25.37
CA SER A 205 3.41 51.34 -25.89
C SER A 205 3.73 50.79 -27.30
N PRO A 206 3.26 49.58 -27.66
CA PRO A 206 3.45 49.03 -29.01
C PRO A 206 2.86 49.95 -30.09
N GLU A 207 1.76 50.63 -29.79
CA GLU A 207 1.14 51.61 -30.68
C GLU A 207 2.03 52.85 -30.87
N GLU A 208 2.75 53.32 -29.84
CA GLU A 208 3.73 54.41 -29.98
C GLU A 208 4.87 54.01 -30.94
N LEU A 209 5.38 52.78 -30.79
CA LEU A 209 6.44 52.24 -31.65
C LEU A 209 5.95 52.04 -33.10
N GLU A 210 4.75 51.50 -33.31
CA GLU A 210 4.16 51.34 -34.66
C GLU A 210 3.93 52.70 -35.33
N ASN A 211 3.40 53.68 -34.60
CA ASN A 211 3.22 55.04 -35.11
C ASN A 211 4.56 55.70 -35.44
N ALA A 212 5.62 55.49 -34.66
CA ALA A 212 6.96 56.01 -34.95
C ALA A 212 7.59 55.36 -36.20
N VAL A 213 7.37 54.06 -36.41
CA VAL A 213 7.76 53.35 -37.65
C VAL A 213 7.04 53.95 -38.87
N GLU A 214 5.73 54.18 -38.79
CA GLU A 214 4.96 54.79 -39.88
C GLU A 214 5.28 56.28 -40.09
N GLU A 215 5.61 57.03 -39.03
CA GLU A 215 6.11 58.40 -39.11
C GLU A 215 7.45 58.46 -39.87
N MET A 216 8.38 57.55 -39.58
CA MET A 216 9.66 57.50 -40.32
C MET A 216 9.51 57.01 -41.76
N LYS A 217 8.55 56.11 -42.07
CA LYS A 217 8.24 55.77 -43.46
C LYS A 217 7.67 56.96 -44.24
N ARG A 218 6.88 57.82 -43.60
CA ARG A 218 6.40 59.08 -44.20
C ARG A 218 7.54 60.07 -44.38
N ALA A 219 8.39 60.29 -43.37
CA ALA A 219 9.57 61.15 -43.47
C ALA A 219 10.51 60.73 -44.62
N LYS A 220 10.73 59.42 -44.78
CA LYS A 220 11.51 58.78 -45.87
C LYS A 220 10.93 59.10 -47.26
N GLU A 221 9.60 59.12 -47.41
CA GLU A 221 8.91 59.51 -48.65
C GLU A 221 8.91 61.03 -48.87
N ASP A 222 8.62 61.84 -47.83
CA ASP A 222 8.61 63.31 -47.91
C ASP A 222 9.96 63.89 -48.32
N VAL A 223 11.06 63.29 -47.84
CA VAL A 223 12.43 63.60 -48.26
C VAL A 223 12.62 63.25 -49.75
N LEU A 224 12.23 62.05 -50.19
CA LEU A 224 12.33 61.64 -51.61
C LEU A 224 11.56 62.59 -52.54
N GLN A 225 10.38 63.07 -52.13
CA GLN A 225 9.60 64.05 -52.89
C GLN A 225 10.33 65.40 -53.07
N LYS A 226 11.24 65.79 -52.17
CA LYS A 226 12.05 67.01 -52.36
C LYS A 226 13.19 66.83 -53.38
N GLU A 227 13.58 65.61 -53.78
CA GLU A 227 14.71 65.38 -54.70
C GLU A 227 14.54 66.18 -56.00
N VAL A 228 13.31 66.27 -56.50
CA VAL A 228 12.98 67.05 -57.71
C VAL A 228 13.24 68.55 -57.50
N ARG A 229 12.89 69.12 -56.33
CA ARG A 229 13.16 70.55 -56.02
C ARG A 229 14.66 70.79 -55.88
N VAL A 230 15.39 69.91 -55.18
CA VAL A 230 16.85 69.96 -55.03
C VAL A 230 17.55 69.91 -56.40
N LYS A 231 17.07 69.06 -57.31
CA LYS A 231 17.61 68.93 -58.67
C LYS A 231 17.36 70.18 -59.53
N ILE A 232 16.15 70.73 -59.49
CA ILE A 232 15.81 72.00 -60.17
C ILE A 232 16.69 73.15 -59.64
N LEU A 233 16.87 73.25 -58.32
CA LEU A 233 17.69 74.26 -57.67
C LEU A 233 19.16 74.16 -58.13
N LYS A 234 19.70 72.94 -58.13
CA LYS A 234 21.06 72.62 -58.59
C LYS A 234 21.31 73.00 -60.04
N ASP A 235 20.40 72.64 -60.95
CA ASP A 235 20.56 72.93 -62.37
C ASP A 235 20.37 74.43 -62.68
N ASN A 236 19.46 75.13 -61.97
CA ASN A 236 19.26 76.57 -62.12
C ASN A 236 20.46 77.39 -61.63
N ILE A 237 21.00 77.10 -60.44
CA ILE A 237 22.18 77.80 -59.90
C ILE A 237 23.42 77.53 -60.77
N LYS A 238 23.62 76.29 -61.22
CA LYS A 238 24.68 75.94 -62.17
C LYS A 238 24.55 76.71 -63.49
N MET A 239 23.33 76.88 -63.99
CA MET A 239 23.05 77.68 -65.19
C MET A 239 23.33 79.18 -64.96
N LEU A 240 23.06 79.71 -63.76
CA LEU A 240 23.39 81.10 -63.39
C LEU A 240 24.90 81.32 -63.29
N ALA A 241 25.64 80.42 -62.62
CA ALA A 241 27.10 80.48 -62.47
C ALA A 241 27.85 80.48 -63.81
N THR A 242 27.35 79.78 -64.84
CA THR A 242 27.93 79.84 -66.20
C THR A 242 27.72 81.18 -66.92
N LYS A 243 26.84 82.06 -66.41
CA LYS A 243 26.48 83.34 -67.02
C LYS A 243 27.01 84.54 -66.23
N VAL A 244 27.05 84.45 -64.91
CA VAL A 244 27.60 85.44 -63.98
C VAL A 244 28.49 84.72 -62.97
N PRO A 245 29.83 84.72 -63.15
CA PRO A 245 30.72 83.89 -62.35
C PRO A 245 30.74 84.22 -60.85
N SER A 246 30.62 85.50 -60.47
CA SER A 246 30.78 85.97 -59.08
C SER A 246 29.60 85.59 -58.18
N GLY A 247 28.45 86.28 -58.30
CA GLY A 247 27.26 85.96 -57.49
C GLY A 247 26.71 84.55 -57.73
N GLY A 248 26.99 83.96 -58.90
CA GLY A 248 26.69 82.55 -59.15
C GLY A 248 27.60 81.57 -58.41
N GLN A 249 28.81 81.97 -58.00
CA GLN A 249 29.73 81.13 -57.23
C GLN A 249 29.43 81.17 -55.72
N GLU A 250 28.93 82.30 -55.19
CA GLU A 250 28.35 82.34 -53.83
C GLU A 250 27.18 81.36 -53.70
N LEU A 251 26.21 81.46 -54.63
CA LEU A 251 25.05 80.56 -54.69
C LEU A 251 25.47 79.11 -54.94
N ALA A 252 26.58 78.85 -55.63
CA ALA A 252 27.13 77.50 -55.77
C ALA A 252 27.74 76.97 -54.46
N THR A 253 28.34 77.82 -53.62
CA THR A 253 28.79 77.41 -52.28
C THR A 253 27.63 77.16 -51.32
N GLU A 254 26.61 78.02 -51.31
CA GLU A 254 25.38 77.78 -50.53
C GLU A 254 24.65 76.50 -50.99
N LEU A 255 24.57 76.28 -52.31
CA LEU A 255 24.03 75.05 -52.88
C LEU A 255 24.83 73.79 -52.47
N ASN A 256 26.16 73.84 -52.41
CA ASN A 256 26.95 72.68 -52.01
C ASN A 256 26.63 72.27 -50.56
N VAL A 257 26.54 73.25 -49.64
CA VAL A 257 26.10 73.00 -48.26
C VAL A 257 24.68 72.42 -48.23
N VAL A 258 23.75 72.94 -49.04
CA VAL A 258 22.39 72.39 -49.15
C VAL A 258 22.39 70.95 -49.69
N LEU A 259 23.25 70.62 -50.66
CA LEU A 259 23.36 69.27 -51.22
C LEU A 259 23.98 68.27 -50.22
N GLU A 260 25.00 68.70 -49.48
CA GLU A 260 25.65 67.88 -48.45
C GLU A 260 24.69 67.64 -47.26
N ASN A 261 24.03 68.68 -46.75
CA ASN A 261 23.03 68.57 -45.70
C ASN A 261 21.83 67.71 -46.13
N TYR A 262 21.32 67.89 -47.35
CA TYR A 262 20.22 67.07 -47.88
C TYR A 262 20.61 65.59 -47.97
N GLN A 263 21.84 65.28 -48.41
CA GLN A 263 22.33 63.89 -48.43
C GLN A 263 22.53 63.32 -47.03
N LEU A 264 22.99 64.13 -46.08
CA LEU A 264 23.10 63.74 -44.68
C LEU A 264 21.72 63.44 -44.07
N LEU A 265 20.74 64.32 -44.28
CA LEU A 265 19.33 64.14 -43.89
C LEU A 265 18.74 62.84 -44.47
N CYS A 266 18.89 62.63 -45.79
CA CYS A 266 18.48 61.39 -46.46
C CYS A 266 19.08 60.14 -45.81
N ASN A 267 20.35 60.20 -45.39
CA ASN A 267 21.04 59.08 -44.76
C ASN A 267 20.61 58.87 -43.30
N ARG A 268 20.44 59.95 -42.52
CA ARG A 268 19.99 59.90 -41.12
C ARG A 268 18.55 59.38 -41.00
N ILE A 269 17.61 59.90 -41.79
CA ILE A 269 16.22 59.43 -41.79
C ILE A 269 16.12 57.98 -42.28
N ARG A 270 16.86 57.60 -43.33
CA ARG A 270 16.93 56.20 -43.77
C ARG A 270 17.50 55.27 -42.70
N GLY A 271 18.53 55.71 -41.97
CA GLY A 271 19.10 54.95 -40.84
C GLY A 271 18.09 54.77 -39.71
N LYS A 272 17.51 55.87 -39.20
CA LYS A 272 16.52 55.84 -38.12
C LYS A 272 15.29 54.99 -38.49
N CYS A 273 14.78 55.14 -39.71
CA CYS A 273 13.70 54.31 -40.25
C CYS A 273 14.07 52.82 -40.25
N HIS A 274 15.27 52.45 -40.70
CA HIS A 274 15.72 51.06 -40.75
C HIS A 274 15.86 50.46 -39.35
N THR A 275 16.42 51.20 -38.38
CA THR A 275 16.54 50.75 -36.99
C THR A 275 15.17 50.57 -36.33
N LEU A 276 14.20 51.45 -36.60
CA LEU A 276 12.81 51.24 -36.13
C LEU A 276 12.12 50.06 -36.81
N GLU A 277 12.34 49.86 -38.12
CA GLU A 277 11.86 48.67 -38.86
C GLU A 277 12.47 47.37 -38.29
N GLU A 278 13.73 47.38 -37.83
CA GLU A 278 14.40 46.26 -37.14
C GLU A 278 13.88 46.05 -35.71
N VAL A 279 13.78 47.10 -34.89
CA VAL A 279 13.26 47.05 -33.51
C VAL A 279 11.82 46.54 -33.47
N TRP A 280 10.97 46.99 -34.39
CA TRP A 280 9.61 46.45 -34.57
C TRP A 280 9.62 44.98 -34.96
N SER A 281 10.56 44.55 -35.82
CA SER A 281 10.71 43.14 -36.18
C SER A 281 11.10 42.28 -34.97
N CYS A 282 12.04 42.75 -34.12
CA CYS A 282 12.42 42.07 -32.88
C CYS A 282 11.26 41.95 -31.89
N TRP A 283 10.41 42.99 -31.77
CA TRP A 283 9.20 42.94 -30.94
C TRP A 283 8.18 41.91 -31.46
N ILE A 284 7.92 41.90 -32.77
CA ILE A 284 7.01 40.94 -33.41
C ILE A 284 7.56 39.51 -33.38
N GLU A 285 8.88 39.31 -33.41
CA GLU A 285 9.53 38.01 -33.25
C GLU A 285 9.49 37.52 -31.79
N LEU A 286 9.71 38.42 -30.81
CA LEU A 286 9.55 38.11 -29.39
C LEU A 286 8.12 37.63 -29.06
N LEU A 287 7.10 38.32 -29.57
CA LEU A 287 5.71 37.89 -29.43
C LEU A 287 5.46 36.51 -30.06
N GLN A 288 6.05 36.22 -31.23
CA GLN A 288 5.91 34.90 -31.86
C GLN A 288 6.56 33.77 -31.05
N TYR A 289 7.73 33.98 -30.45
CA TYR A 289 8.31 32.94 -29.58
C TYR A 289 7.50 32.77 -28.28
N LEU A 290 6.98 33.85 -27.69
CA LEU A 290 6.08 33.77 -26.54
C LEU A 290 4.81 32.95 -26.88
N ASP A 291 4.12 33.26 -27.99
CA ASP A 291 2.99 32.49 -28.51
C ASP A 291 3.30 30.99 -28.65
N LEU A 292 4.49 30.66 -29.17
CA LEU A 292 4.93 29.26 -29.36
C LEU A 292 5.19 28.54 -28.03
N GLU A 293 5.85 29.20 -27.06
CA GLU A 293 6.12 28.59 -25.76
C GLU A 293 4.85 28.49 -24.90
N THR A 294 3.95 29.48 -24.93
CA THR A 294 2.65 29.41 -24.24
C THR A 294 1.78 28.28 -24.78
N ALA A 295 1.73 28.08 -26.11
CA ALA A 295 1.04 26.93 -26.69
C ALA A 295 1.66 25.58 -26.28
N TRP A 296 2.97 25.52 -26.06
CA TRP A 296 3.64 24.35 -25.48
C TRP A 296 3.33 24.18 -23.99
N LEU A 297 3.30 25.25 -23.19
CA LEU A 297 2.92 25.21 -21.77
C LEU A 297 1.48 24.70 -21.59
N ASN A 298 0.52 25.20 -22.36
CA ASN A 298 -0.85 24.70 -22.35
C ASN A 298 -0.90 23.19 -22.69
N THR A 299 -0.07 22.73 -23.65
CA THR A 299 0.07 21.31 -23.98
C THR A 299 0.68 20.49 -22.83
N LEU A 300 1.65 21.04 -22.10
CA LEU A 300 2.23 20.41 -20.92
C LEU A 300 1.20 20.32 -19.79
N GLU A 301 0.39 21.36 -19.57
CA GLU A 301 -0.66 21.36 -18.55
C GLU A 301 -1.72 20.29 -18.84
N GLU A 302 -2.21 20.18 -20.08
CA GLU A 302 -3.10 19.08 -20.48
C GLU A 302 -2.52 17.71 -20.10
N ARG A 303 -1.23 17.48 -20.33
CA ARG A 303 -0.59 16.18 -20.01
C ARG A 303 -0.44 15.96 -18.51
N VAL A 304 -0.15 17.01 -17.73
CA VAL A 304 -0.13 16.92 -16.27
C VAL A 304 -1.53 16.59 -15.74
N GLN A 305 -2.57 17.34 -16.14
CA GLN A 305 -3.96 17.11 -15.74
C GLN A 305 -4.46 15.71 -16.15
N MET A 306 -4.15 15.25 -17.37
CA MET A 306 -4.46 13.88 -17.84
C MET A 306 -3.92 12.79 -16.91
N THR A 307 -2.80 13.04 -16.22
CA THR A 307 -2.18 12.03 -15.35
C THR A 307 -2.81 11.96 -13.96
N GLU A 308 -3.65 12.90 -13.53
CA GLU A 308 -4.15 12.93 -12.14
C GLU A 308 -5.03 11.72 -11.81
N ASN A 309 -5.89 11.32 -12.75
CA ASN A 309 -6.94 10.32 -12.57
C ASN A 309 -6.60 8.95 -13.21
N LEU A 310 -5.33 8.53 -13.14
CA LEU A 310 -4.87 7.27 -13.72
C LEU A 310 -5.31 6.04 -12.91
N SER A 311 -5.52 4.93 -13.62
CA SER A 311 -5.70 3.60 -13.02
C SER A 311 -4.35 3.01 -12.63
N ASP A 312 -4.27 2.25 -11.52
CA ASP A 312 -3.12 1.43 -11.10
C ASP A 312 -2.87 0.21 -12.03
N LYS A 313 -2.78 0.44 -13.34
CA LYS A 313 -2.40 -0.55 -14.36
C LYS A 313 -1.04 -0.18 -14.91
N LEU A 314 -0.15 -1.16 -15.01
CA LEU A 314 1.23 -0.98 -15.46
C LEU A 314 1.30 -0.22 -16.80
N ASP A 315 0.55 -0.68 -17.80
CA ASP A 315 0.54 -0.09 -19.14
C ASP A 315 0.02 1.36 -19.12
N VAL A 316 -1.06 1.63 -18.37
CA VAL A 316 -1.70 2.96 -18.30
C VAL A 316 -0.78 3.99 -17.63
N VAL A 317 -0.04 3.59 -16.59
CA VAL A 317 0.96 4.47 -15.94
C VAL A 317 2.19 4.66 -16.83
N ASN A 318 2.61 3.63 -17.58
CA ASN A 318 3.72 3.72 -18.53
C ASN A 318 3.39 4.64 -19.72
N ASP A 319 2.23 4.47 -20.35
CA ASP A 319 1.76 5.29 -21.48
C ASP A 319 1.62 6.77 -21.08
N ALA A 320 1.11 7.04 -19.86
CA ALA A 320 0.99 8.39 -19.34
C ALA A 320 2.36 9.03 -19.02
N LEU A 321 3.32 8.25 -18.49
CA LEU A 321 4.69 8.69 -18.27
C LEU A 321 5.40 9.00 -19.60
N GLU A 322 5.34 8.11 -20.59
CA GLU A 322 5.93 8.33 -21.92
C GLU A 322 5.32 9.56 -22.61
N SER A 323 4.00 9.77 -22.46
CA SER A 323 3.31 10.95 -22.98
C SER A 323 3.80 12.24 -22.32
N LEU A 324 3.96 12.28 -20.99
CA LEU A 324 4.49 13.45 -20.26
C LEU A 324 5.98 13.70 -20.59
N GLU A 325 6.81 12.66 -20.59
CA GLU A 325 8.21 12.73 -21.01
C GLU A 325 8.37 13.27 -22.43
N SER A 326 7.47 12.92 -23.35
CA SER A 326 7.55 13.37 -24.74
C SER A 326 7.43 14.89 -24.88
N VAL A 327 6.62 15.53 -24.04
CA VAL A 327 6.43 17.00 -24.01
C VAL A 327 7.55 17.70 -23.23
N LEU A 328 8.08 17.06 -22.17
CA LEU A 328 9.20 17.58 -21.37
C LEU A 328 10.55 17.61 -22.12
N ARG A 329 10.69 16.92 -23.27
CA ARG A 329 11.90 16.93 -24.12
C ARG A 329 12.02 18.14 -25.05
N HIS A 330 11.25 19.19 -24.78
CA HIS A 330 11.18 20.43 -25.58
C HIS A 330 12.49 21.25 -25.55
N PRO A 331 13.03 21.72 -26.70
CA PRO A 331 14.29 22.46 -26.76
C PRO A 331 14.25 23.80 -25.99
N ALA A 332 15.42 24.22 -25.48
CA ALA A 332 15.58 25.47 -24.75
C ALA A 332 15.92 26.69 -25.66
N ASP A 333 15.93 26.48 -26.98
CA ASP A 333 16.35 27.48 -27.97
C ASP A 333 15.35 28.65 -28.03
N ASN A 334 14.05 28.35 -28.08
CA ASN A 334 12.98 29.35 -28.04
C ASN A 334 13.06 30.25 -26.79
N ARG A 335 13.17 29.66 -25.59
CA ARG A 335 13.32 30.41 -24.32
C ARG A 335 14.61 31.24 -24.28
N THR A 336 15.63 30.81 -25.01
CA THR A 336 16.86 31.59 -25.19
C THR A 336 16.64 32.79 -26.11
N GLN A 337 15.91 32.64 -27.22
CA GLN A 337 15.52 33.77 -28.09
C GLN A 337 14.57 34.75 -27.40
N ILE A 338 13.59 34.28 -26.63
CA ILE A 338 12.70 35.14 -25.81
C ILE A 338 13.53 36.05 -24.88
N ARG A 339 14.50 35.46 -24.16
CA ARG A 339 15.39 36.21 -23.26
C ARG A 339 16.31 37.17 -24.03
N GLU A 340 16.88 36.74 -25.15
CA GLU A 340 17.83 37.54 -25.93
C GLU A 340 17.15 38.73 -26.64
N LEU A 341 15.99 38.51 -27.26
CA LEU A 341 15.19 39.57 -27.87
C LEU A 341 14.60 40.52 -26.82
N GLY A 342 14.05 39.97 -25.74
CA GLY A 342 13.50 40.76 -24.62
C GLY A 342 14.56 41.67 -23.98
N GLN A 343 15.74 41.12 -23.65
CA GLN A 343 16.84 41.92 -23.09
C GLN A 343 17.33 42.97 -24.10
N THR A 344 17.42 42.65 -25.39
CA THR A 344 17.87 43.60 -26.43
C THR A 344 16.92 44.80 -26.56
N LEU A 345 15.61 44.59 -26.39
CA LEU A 345 14.61 45.66 -26.41
C LEU A 345 14.61 46.49 -25.12
N ILE A 346 14.71 45.84 -23.95
CA ILE A 346 14.83 46.50 -22.64
C ILE A 346 16.13 47.35 -22.56
N ASP A 347 17.28 46.81 -22.98
CA ASP A 347 18.56 47.53 -23.04
C ASP A 347 18.51 48.72 -24.01
N GLY A 348 17.60 48.68 -24.99
CA GLY A 348 17.30 49.77 -25.92
C GLY A 348 16.30 50.81 -25.40
N GLY A 349 15.70 50.64 -24.21
CA GLY A 349 14.66 51.53 -23.68
C GLY A 349 13.29 51.37 -24.37
N ILE A 350 13.05 50.24 -25.04
CA ILE A 350 11.88 50.02 -25.89
C ILE A 350 10.92 49.02 -25.25
N LEU A 351 9.70 49.46 -24.93
CA LEU A 351 8.64 48.67 -24.29
C LEU A 351 9.09 48.02 -22.97
N ASP A 352 10.01 48.68 -22.25
CA ASP A 352 10.70 48.20 -21.05
C ASP A 352 9.74 47.64 -19.98
N ASP A 353 8.73 48.43 -19.60
CA ASP A 353 7.71 48.04 -18.62
C ASP A 353 6.90 46.81 -19.09
N ILE A 354 6.45 46.81 -20.36
CA ILE A 354 5.54 45.80 -20.93
C ILE A 354 6.24 44.47 -21.22
N ILE A 355 7.48 44.53 -21.72
CA ILE A 355 8.30 43.33 -21.93
C ILE A 355 8.64 42.71 -20.57
N SER A 356 8.97 43.51 -19.56
CA SER A 356 9.22 43.01 -18.21
C SER A 356 7.98 42.30 -17.65
N GLU A 357 6.79 42.92 -17.72
CA GLU A 357 5.53 42.30 -17.28
C GLU A 357 5.23 40.97 -18.00
N LYS A 358 5.36 40.94 -19.33
CA LYS A 358 5.13 39.70 -20.11
C LYS A 358 6.17 38.62 -19.86
N LEU A 359 7.44 38.98 -19.65
CA LEU A 359 8.48 38.02 -19.31
C LEU A 359 8.32 37.51 -17.87
N GLU A 360 7.93 38.34 -16.90
CA GLU A 360 7.66 37.88 -15.52
C GLU A 360 6.48 36.91 -15.48
N ALA A 361 5.37 37.23 -16.16
CA ALA A 361 4.21 36.34 -16.26
C ALA A 361 4.56 35.00 -16.93
N PHE A 362 5.23 35.04 -18.08
CA PHE A 362 5.67 33.84 -18.80
C PHE A 362 6.63 32.97 -17.97
N ASN A 363 7.65 33.56 -17.34
CA ASN A 363 8.61 32.81 -16.54
C ASN A 363 7.97 32.22 -15.27
N ALA A 364 7.05 32.93 -14.61
CA ALA A 364 6.34 32.41 -13.44
C ALA A 364 5.50 31.17 -13.79
N HIS A 365 4.70 31.25 -14.85
CA HIS A 365 3.89 30.12 -15.32
C HIS A 365 4.77 28.95 -15.79
N TYR A 366 5.87 29.23 -16.51
CA TYR A 366 6.86 28.23 -16.89
C TYR A 366 7.48 27.52 -15.67
N GLU A 367 7.92 28.26 -14.64
CA GLU A 367 8.57 27.68 -13.47
C GLU A 367 7.61 26.82 -12.63
N GLU A 368 6.38 27.31 -12.38
CA GLU A 368 5.36 26.56 -11.66
C GLU A 368 4.99 25.27 -12.39
N LEU A 369 4.65 25.35 -13.68
CA LEU A 369 4.23 24.21 -14.46
C LEU A 369 5.37 23.22 -14.72
N SER A 370 6.59 23.69 -14.97
CA SER A 370 7.76 22.82 -15.11
C SER A 370 8.08 22.10 -13.80
N HIS A 371 7.92 22.73 -12.64
CA HIS A 371 8.12 22.08 -11.35
C HIS A 371 7.03 21.05 -11.07
N LEU A 372 5.76 21.38 -11.35
CA LEU A 372 4.62 20.46 -11.22
C LEU A 372 4.79 19.23 -12.13
N ALA A 373 5.16 19.43 -13.40
CA ALA A 373 5.36 18.36 -14.37
C ALA A 373 6.52 17.42 -13.99
N VAL A 374 7.66 17.94 -13.54
CA VAL A 374 8.79 17.11 -13.07
C VAL A 374 8.44 16.36 -11.78
N SER A 375 7.75 17.02 -10.83
CA SER A 375 7.21 16.35 -9.63
C SER A 375 6.25 15.22 -9.98
N ARG A 376 5.40 15.43 -11.00
CA ARG A 376 4.48 14.42 -11.51
C ARG A 376 5.20 13.27 -12.23
N GLN A 377 6.20 13.56 -13.07
CA GLN A 377 7.04 12.55 -13.71
C GLN A 377 7.68 11.63 -12.65
N ILE A 378 8.35 12.21 -11.64
CA ILE A 378 8.97 11.45 -10.54
C ILE A 378 7.93 10.60 -9.79
N THR A 379 6.71 11.12 -9.59
CA THR A 379 5.62 10.38 -8.96
C THR A 379 5.16 9.19 -9.81
N LEU A 380 5.07 9.36 -11.13
CA LEU A 380 4.69 8.30 -12.09
C LEU A 380 5.79 7.24 -12.23
N GLU A 381 7.06 7.64 -12.28
CA GLU A 381 8.21 6.73 -12.25
C GLU A 381 8.20 5.85 -10.99
N GLN A 382 7.97 6.45 -9.81
CA GLN A 382 7.85 5.72 -8.54
C GLN A 382 6.64 4.78 -8.53
N GLN A 383 5.48 5.21 -9.04
CA GLN A 383 4.29 4.36 -9.18
C GLN A 383 4.61 3.15 -10.08
N LEU A 384 5.12 3.40 -11.28
CA LEU A 384 5.49 2.39 -12.27
C LEU A 384 6.52 1.39 -11.72
N GLN A 385 7.52 1.87 -10.98
CA GLN A 385 8.52 1.02 -10.33
C GLN A 385 7.87 0.13 -9.26
N THR A 386 7.01 0.66 -8.38
CA THR A 386 6.31 -0.16 -7.37
C THR A 386 5.36 -1.19 -8.00
N LEU A 387 4.75 -0.89 -9.17
CA LEU A 387 3.95 -1.85 -9.92
C LEU A 387 4.82 -2.97 -10.50
N ARG A 388 5.99 -2.65 -11.08
CA ARG A 388 6.97 -3.65 -11.58
C ARG A 388 7.50 -4.54 -10.46
N GLU A 389 7.81 -3.97 -9.31
CA GLU A 389 8.30 -4.71 -8.13
C GLU A 389 7.24 -5.63 -7.53
N THR A 390 5.99 -5.17 -7.42
CA THR A 390 4.90 -5.99 -6.88
C THR A 390 4.47 -7.11 -7.82
N ASP A 391 4.42 -6.88 -9.13
CA ASP A 391 4.17 -7.94 -10.12
C ASP A 391 5.29 -8.99 -10.14
N HIS A 392 6.56 -8.56 -10.10
CA HIS A 392 7.69 -9.47 -10.00
C HIS A 392 7.67 -10.31 -8.71
N MET A 393 7.36 -9.70 -7.56
CA MET A 393 7.19 -10.45 -6.31
C MET A 393 6.04 -11.46 -6.37
N LEU A 394 4.92 -11.13 -7.02
CA LEU A 394 3.79 -12.04 -7.22
C LEU A 394 4.19 -13.23 -8.12
N GLN A 395 4.92 -12.99 -9.22
CA GLN A 395 5.42 -14.06 -10.09
C GLN A 395 6.41 -14.99 -9.36
N VAL A 396 7.41 -14.43 -8.68
CA VAL A 396 8.41 -15.21 -7.92
C VAL A 396 7.73 -16.02 -6.81
N LEU A 397 6.73 -15.47 -6.13
CA LEU A 397 5.94 -16.19 -5.14
C LEU A 397 5.10 -17.32 -5.77
N GLN A 398 4.54 -17.11 -6.97
CA GLN A 398 3.81 -18.13 -7.72
C GLN A 398 4.70 -19.32 -8.11
N GLU A 399 5.88 -19.06 -8.64
CA GLU A 399 6.83 -20.07 -9.09
C GLU A 399 7.37 -20.91 -7.92
N ASN A 400 7.77 -20.26 -6.82
CA ASN A 400 8.25 -20.94 -5.62
C ASN A 400 7.15 -21.80 -4.96
N LEU A 401 5.91 -21.29 -4.85
CA LEU A 401 4.80 -22.08 -4.30
C LEU A 401 4.42 -23.27 -5.18
N ALA A 402 4.54 -23.15 -6.51
CA ALA A 402 4.33 -24.27 -7.43
C ALA A 402 5.43 -25.34 -7.30
N GLU A 403 6.69 -24.93 -7.11
CA GLU A 403 7.82 -25.84 -6.91
C GLU A 403 7.77 -26.55 -5.55
N LEU A 404 7.45 -25.84 -4.46
CA LEU A 404 7.20 -26.45 -3.14
C LEU A 404 6.04 -27.46 -3.19
N ASP A 405 4.94 -27.11 -3.88
CA ASP A 405 3.81 -28.01 -4.06
C ASP A 405 4.21 -29.30 -4.80
N ARG A 406 5.09 -29.18 -5.81
CA ARG A 406 5.63 -30.30 -6.58
C ARG A 406 6.57 -31.18 -5.74
N GLN A 407 7.50 -30.58 -4.99
CA GLN A 407 8.44 -31.29 -4.12
C GLN A 407 7.70 -32.10 -3.04
N LEU A 408 6.79 -31.46 -2.30
CA LEU A 408 5.99 -32.11 -1.26
C LEU A 408 5.09 -33.22 -1.83
N THR A 409 4.55 -33.04 -3.04
CA THR A 409 3.77 -34.09 -3.71
C THR A 409 4.64 -35.31 -4.05
N SER A 410 5.92 -35.13 -4.41
CA SER A 410 6.85 -36.27 -4.58
C SER A 410 7.05 -36.99 -3.26
N TYR A 411 7.48 -36.30 -2.19
CA TYR A 411 7.75 -36.95 -0.90
C TYR A 411 6.55 -37.73 -0.35
N LEU A 412 5.33 -37.17 -0.46
CA LEU A 412 4.10 -37.86 -0.08
C LEU A 412 3.80 -39.10 -0.94
N THR A 413 4.13 -39.08 -2.23
CA THR A 413 3.97 -40.21 -3.16
C THR A 413 5.01 -41.31 -2.89
N ASP A 414 6.26 -40.90 -2.70
CA ASP A 414 7.44 -41.74 -2.46
C ASP A 414 7.47 -42.32 -1.03
N ARG A 415 6.54 -41.90 -0.16
CA ARG A 415 6.45 -42.22 1.28
C ARG A 415 7.70 -41.81 2.07
N VAL A 416 8.25 -40.64 1.73
CA VAL A 416 9.32 -40.00 2.48
C VAL A 416 8.71 -39.05 3.52
N ASP A 417 9.22 -39.06 4.75
CA ASP A 417 8.74 -38.19 5.84
C ASP A 417 9.82 -37.25 6.41
N ALA A 418 9.37 -36.24 7.16
CA ALA A 418 10.23 -35.23 7.77
C ALA A 418 11.22 -35.79 8.82
N PHE A 419 11.04 -37.00 9.35
CA PHE A 419 12.01 -37.64 10.26
C PHE A 419 13.15 -38.31 9.49
N GLN A 420 12.88 -38.75 8.26
CA GLN A 420 13.91 -39.25 7.33
C GLN A 420 14.72 -38.10 6.72
N MET A 421 14.08 -36.95 6.44
CA MET A 421 14.72 -35.78 5.81
C MET A 421 14.61 -34.49 6.68
N PRO A 422 15.19 -34.46 7.89
CA PRO A 422 14.97 -33.38 8.86
C PRO A 422 15.55 -32.02 8.45
N GLN A 423 16.64 -32.00 7.66
CA GLN A 423 17.22 -30.74 7.14
C GLN A 423 16.32 -30.13 6.06
N GLU A 424 15.78 -30.95 5.15
CA GLU A 424 14.85 -30.50 4.11
C GLU A 424 13.53 -30.03 4.71
N ALA A 425 13.04 -30.71 5.76
CA ALA A 425 11.87 -30.26 6.51
C ALA A 425 12.08 -28.88 7.15
N GLN A 426 13.26 -28.60 7.71
CA GLN A 426 13.60 -27.28 8.26
C GLN A 426 13.71 -26.20 7.18
N LYS A 427 14.28 -26.54 6.01
CA LYS A 427 14.35 -25.64 4.84
C LYS A 427 12.94 -25.27 4.35
N ILE A 428 12.11 -26.26 4.06
CA ILE A 428 10.71 -26.06 3.61
C ILE A 428 9.90 -25.27 4.65
N GLN A 429 10.12 -25.53 5.95
CA GLN A 429 9.49 -24.73 7.02
C GLN A 429 9.84 -23.24 6.95
N ALA A 430 11.10 -22.92 6.65
CA ALA A 430 11.58 -21.55 6.54
C ALA A 430 11.10 -20.88 5.24
N GLU A 431 11.07 -21.62 4.12
CA GLU A 431 10.55 -21.13 2.84
C GLU A 431 9.04 -20.83 2.93
N ILE A 432 8.24 -21.72 3.54
CA ILE A 432 6.82 -21.47 3.81
C ILE A 432 6.63 -20.23 4.68
N ALA A 433 7.40 -20.07 5.76
CA ALA A 433 7.31 -18.91 6.65
C ALA A 433 7.73 -17.59 5.98
N ALA A 434 8.73 -17.63 5.08
CA ALA A 434 9.13 -16.48 4.28
C ALA A 434 8.04 -16.11 3.25
N HIS A 435 7.44 -17.09 2.59
CA HIS A 435 6.32 -16.87 1.66
C HIS A 435 5.05 -16.38 2.37
N GLU A 436 4.78 -16.82 3.60
CA GLU A 436 3.75 -16.24 4.47
C GLU A 436 4.04 -14.76 4.76
N ALA A 437 5.28 -14.40 5.11
CA ALA A 437 5.66 -13.01 5.36
C ALA A 437 5.51 -12.12 4.10
N THR A 438 6.06 -12.52 2.96
CA THR A 438 5.95 -11.78 1.69
C THR A 438 4.50 -11.62 1.24
N LEU A 439 3.65 -12.64 1.45
CA LEU A 439 2.22 -12.56 1.11
C LEU A 439 1.45 -11.61 2.04
N GLU A 440 1.83 -11.49 3.31
CA GLU A 440 1.28 -10.48 4.22
C GLU A 440 1.84 -9.06 3.99
N GLU A 441 3.05 -8.91 3.44
CA GLU A 441 3.58 -7.62 2.97
C GLU A 441 2.85 -7.15 1.70
N LEU A 442 2.64 -8.04 0.72
CA LEU A 442 1.87 -7.76 -0.49
C LEU A 442 0.41 -7.34 -0.18
N LYS A 443 -0.21 -7.90 0.88
CA LYS A 443 -1.52 -7.46 1.39
C LYS A 443 -1.52 -6.09 2.06
N LYS A 444 -0.42 -5.72 2.73
CA LYS A 444 -0.27 -4.43 3.41
C LYS A 444 0.11 -3.31 2.44
N SER A 445 0.57 -3.65 1.24
CA SER A 445 0.72 -2.69 0.15
C SER A 445 -0.64 -2.04 -0.18
N PRO A 446 -0.76 -0.70 -0.06
CA PRO A 446 -2.06 -0.01 -0.16
C PRO A 446 -2.67 -0.04 -1.58
N ARG A 447 -1.93 -0.50 -2.59
CA ARG A 447 -2.39 -0.64 -3.99
C ARG A 447 -2.98 -2.01 -4.34
N SER A 448 -3.13 -2.92 -3.38
CA SER A 448 -3.72 -4.25 -3.60
C SER A 448 -5.25 -4.25 -3.82
N PHE A 449 -5.90 -3.07 -3.75
CA PHE A 449 -7.35 -2.90 -3.87
C PHE A 449 -7.75 -1.93 -4.99
N PRO A 450 -8.19 -2.43 -6.16
CA PRO A 450 -9.13 -1.67 -6.98
C PRO A 450 -10.43 -1.46 -6.18
N PRO A 451 -11.08 -0.29 -6.22
CA PRO A 451 -12.44 -0.16 -5.71
C PRO A 451 -13.34 -1.14 -6.47
N ALA A 452 -14.04 -2.01 -5.73
CA ALA A 452 -14.74 -3.14 -6.31
C ALA A 452 -15.95 -2.70 -7.16
N SER A 453 -15.76 -2.57 -8.48
CA SER A 453 -16.87 -2.41 -9.40
C SER A 453 -17.80 -3.63 -9.29
N PRO A 454 -19.13 -3.44 -9.21
CA PRO A 454 -20.03 -4.49 -8.75
C PRO A 454 -20.21 -5.67 -9.72
N GLU A 455 -19.67 -5.59 -10.93
CA GLU A 455 -20.00 -6.50 -12.04
C GLU A 455 -19.08 -7.72 -12.18
N CYS A 456 -17.86 -7.71 -11.61
CA CYS A 456 -16.90 -8.81 -11.80
C CYS A 456 -16.99 -9.93 -10.72
N ARG A 457 -18.19 -10.31 -10.29
CA ARG A 457 -18.41 -11.43 -9.36
C ARG A 457 -18.34 -12.80 -10.07
N SER A 458 -17.13 -13.23 -10.45
CA SER A 458 -16.90 -14.64 -10.80
C SER A 458 -17.08 -15.53 -9.55
N PRO A 459 -18.02 -16.51 -9.51
CA PRO A 459 -18.32 -17.24 -8.26
C PRO A 459 -17.23 -18.15 -7.71
N ARG A 460 -16.05 -18.25 -8.37
CA ARG A 460 -14.95 -19.15 -8.00
C ARG A 460 -13.53 -18.62 -8.21
N GLY A 461 -13.36 -17.44 -8.80
CA GLY A 461 -12.05 -16.80 -8.99
C GLY A 461 -11.94 -15.55 -8.13
N GLY A 462 -11.06 -15.56 -7.14
CA GLY A 462 -10.62 -14.34 -6.44
C GLY A 462 -9.50 -13.65 -7.20
N THR A 463 -8.87 -12.66 -6.58
CA THR A 463 -7.66 -12.00 -7.08
C THR A 463 -6.49 -12.99 -7.24
N LEU A 464 -5.42 -12.59 -7.94
CA LEU A 464 -4.18 -13.39 -7.99
C LEU A 464 -3.64 -13.67 -6.58
N LEU A 465 -3.76 -12.70 -5.66
CA LEU A 465 -3.38 -12.83 -4.26
C LEU A 465 -4.24 -13.89 -3.51
N ASP A 466 -5.53 -14.01 -3.82
CA ASP A 466 -6.41 -15.10 -3.32
C ASP A 466 -6.03 -16.47 -3.90
N VAL A 467 -5.51 -16.51 -5.14
CA VAL A 467 -4.99 -17.74 -5.75
C VAL A 467 -3.70 -18.18 -5.07
N LEU A 468 -2.76 -17.26 -4.86
CA LEU A 468 -1.51 -17.53 -4.14
C LEU A 468 -1.75 -17.90 -2.67
N GLN A 469 -2.66 -17.22 -1.96
CA GLN A 469 -2.97 -17.58 -0.57
C GLN A 469 -3.64 -18.97 -0.48
N ARG A 470 -4.44 -19.36 -1.48
CA ARG A 470 -4.97 -20.74 -1.56
C ARG A 470 -3.85 -21.75 -1.82
N LYS A 471 -2.93 -21.45 -2.75
CA LYS A 471 -1.79 -22.32 -3.06
C LYS A 471 -0.85 -22.50 -1.87
N LEU A 472 -0.58 -21.43 -1.12
CA LEU A 472 0.17 -21.46 0.13
C LEU A 472 -0.50 -22.34 1.19
N ARG A 473 -1.83 -22.29 1.34
CA ARG A 473 -2.55 -23.22 2.23
C ARG A 473 -2.43 -24.68 1.77
N GLU A 474 -2.54 -24.95 0.47
CA GLU A 474 -2.34 -26.30 -0.10
C GLU A 474 -0.93 -26.84 0.21
N VAL A 475 0.11 -26.01 0.02
CA VAL A 475 1.51 -26.30 0.36
C VAL A 475 1.66 -26.58 1.86
N SER A 476 1.15 -25.71 2.73
CA SER A 476 1.22 -25.89 4.18
C SER A 476 0.49 -27.16 4.67
N THR A 477 -0.65 -27.54 4.06
CA THR A 477 -1.32 -28.81 4.35
C THR A 477 -0.51 -30.02 3.86
N LYS A 478 0.07 -29.98 2.65
CA LYS A 478 0.96 -31.05 2.17
C LYS A 478 2.20 -31.19 3.06
N TYR A 479 2.75 -30.09 3.55
CA TYR A 479 3.87 -30.09 4.50
C TYR A 479 3.47 -30.66 5.87
N GLN A 480 2.26 -30.36 6.39
CA GLN A 480 1.72 -31.03 7.60
C GLN A 480 1.60 -32.54 7.41
N LEU A 481 1.14 -33.01 6.24
CA LEU A 481 1.10 -34.44 5.92
C LEU A 481 2.51 -35.05 5.79
N PHE A 482 3.49 -34.32 5.24
CA PHE A 482 4.89 -34.76 5.15
C PHE A 482 5.59 -34.88 6.52
N GLN A 483 5.12 -34.14 7.54
CA GLN A 483 5.58 -34.31 8.92
C GLN A 483 5.05 -35.57 9.62
N LYS A 484 4.12 -36.32 9.00
CA LYS A 484 3.59 -37.57 9.54
C LYS A 484 4.55 -38.73 9.24
N PRO A 485 4.93 -39.59 10.22
CA PRO A 485 5.78 -40.74 9.96
C PRO A 485 5.16 -41.69 8.93
N ALA A 486 5.85 -41.96 7.82
CA ALA A 486 5.29 -42.63 6.65
C ALA A 486 4.92 -44.10 6.86
N ASN A 487 5.43 -44.71 7.94
CA ASN A 487 5.09 -46.08 8.36
C ASN A 487 4.09 -46.15 9.54
N PHE A 488 3.51 -45.03 9.97
CA PHE A 488 2.61 -44.98 11.14
C PHE A 488 1.38 -45.89 10.97
N GLU A 489 0.64 -45.77 9.86
CA GLU A 489 -0.51 -46.61 9.55
C GLU A 489 -0.20 -48.11 9.63
N GLN A 490 0.97 -48.52 9.13
CA GLN A 490 1.38 -49.91 9.15
C GLN A 490 1.58 -50.40 10.59
N ARG A 491 2.31 -49.66 11.42
CA ARG A 491 2.53 -50.04 12.82
C ARG A 491 1.22 -50.09 13.61
N MET A 492 0.30 -49.16 13.35
CA MET A 492 -1.02 -49.17 13.98
C MET A 492 -1.84 -50.40 13.59
N LEU A 493 -1.80 -50.79 12.31
CA LEU A 493 -2.45 -52.03 11.83
C LEU A 493 -1.78 -53.28 12.40
N ASP A 494 -0.45 -53.34 12.49
CA ASP A 494 0.27 -54.49 13.02
C ASP A 494 0.06 -54.66 14.54
N CYS A 495 0.07 -53.58 15.31
CA CYS A 495 -0.37 -53.58 16.70
C CYS A 495 -1.80 -54.12 16.85
N LYS A 496 -2.74 -53.63 16.02
CA LYS A 496 -4.13 -54.10 16.06
C LYS A 496 -4.22 -55.61 15.76
N ARG A 497 -3.54 -56.10 14.72
CA ARG A 497 -3.52 -57.52 14.33
C ARG A 497 -3.03 -58.43 15.46
N VAL A 498 -2.02 -58.02 16.22
CA VAL A 498 -1.52 -58.80 17.36
C VAL A 498 -2.58 -58.88 18.48
N LEU A 499 -3.26 -57.78 18.80
CA LEU A 499 -4.31 -57.78 19.82
C LEU A 499 -5.56 -58.57 19.38
N ASP A 500 -5.98 -58.43 18.11
CA ASP A 500 -7.07 -59.23 17.55
C ASP A 500 -6.74 -60.75 17.57
N SER A 501 -5.47 -61.13 17.39
CA SER A 501 -5.00 -62.53 17.54
C SER A 501 -5.08 -63.02 18.98
N VAL A 502 -4.60 -62.23 19.96
CA VAL A 502 -4.72 -62.58 21.38
C VAL A 502 -6.20 -62.69 21.80
N LYS A 503 -7.08 -61.85 21.26
CA LYS A 503 -8.53 -61.93 21.49
C LYS A 503 -9.15 -63.19 20.93
N ALA A 504 -8.70 -63.69 19.78
CA ALA A 504 -9.20 -64.94 19.21
C ALA A 504 -8.78 -66.17 20.04
N GLU A 505 -7.58 -66.15 20.62
CA GLU A 505 -7.06 -67.23 21.47
C GLU A 505 -7.55 -67.16 22.94
N LEU A 506 -8.31 -66.13 23.32
CA LEU A 506 -8.72 -65.87 24.71
C LEU A 506 -9.56 -66.98 25.35
N HIS A 507 -10.26 -67.79 24.53
CA HIS A 507 -10.97 -69.01 24.93
C HIS A 507 -10.08 -70.07 25.62
N VAL A 508 -8.75 -69.87 25.62
CA VAL A 508 -7.80 -70.62 26.43
C VAL A 508 -8.06 -70.49 27.94
N LEU A 509 -8.70 -69.41 28.40
CA LEU A 509 -9.03 -69.22 29.81
C LEU A 509 -10.20 -70.12 30.26
N ASP A 510 -11.04 -70.60 29.33
CA ASP A 510 -12.26 -71.37 29.62
C ASP A 510 -11.93 -72.83 30.02
N VAL A 511 -11.63 -73.06 31.30
CA VAL A 511 -11.40 -74.41 31.85
C VAL A 511 -12.66 -74.99 32.47
N LYS A 512 -12.95 -76.25 32.12
CA LYS A 512 -14.13 -77.02 32.59
C LYS A 512 -13.77 -78.33 33.28
N ASP A 513 -12.48 -78.68 33.32
CA ASP A 513 -11.97 -79.88 33.96
C ASP A 513 -11.22 -79.53 35.25
N THR A 514 -11.31 -80.43 36.23
CA THR A 514 -10.67 -80.30 37.54
C THR A 514 -9.32 -80.98 37.62
N ASP A 515 -8.88 -81.63 36.54
CA ASP A 515 -7.58 -82.28 36.48
C ASP A 515 -6.42 -81.24 36.45
N PRO A 516 -5.50 -81.24 37.44
CA PRO A 516 -4.30 -80.42 37.46
C PRO A 516 -3.50 -80.33 36.16
N ASP A 517 -3.48 -81.39 35.36
CA ASP A 517 -2.62 -81.52 34.21
C ASP A 517 -3.29 -80.92 32.95
N ILE A 518 -4.63 -80.90 32.93
CA ILE A 518 -5.43 -80.09 31.98
C ILE A 518 -5.36 -78.60 32.37
N ILE A 519 -5.55 -78.26 33.66
CA ILE A 519 -5.44 -76.87 34.15
C ILE A 519 -4.03 -76.32 33.85
N GLN A 520 -2.97 -77.10 34.06
CA GLN A 520 -1.60 -76.71 33.69
C GLN A 520 -1.47 -76.47 32.18
N THR A 521 -2.07 -77.31 31.35
CA THR A 521 -2.04 -77.14 29.87
C THR A 521 -2.74 -75.85 29.43
N HIS A 522 -3.76 -75.38 30.17
CA HIS A 522 -4.39 -74.09 29.92
C HIS A 522 -3.55 -72.92 30.46
N LEU A 523 -2.94 -73.05 31.64
CA LEU A 523 -1.99 -72.08 32.20
C LEU A 523 -0.78 -71.85 31.26
N ASP A 524 -0.21 -72.92 30.70
CA ASP A 524 0.93 -72.85 29.78
C ASP A 524 0.59 -72.15 28.45
N LYS A 525 -0.68 -72.19 28.03
CA LYS A 525 -1.19 -71.40 26.88
C LYS A 525 -1.47 -69.96 27.29
N CYS A 526 -2.11 -69.71 28.44
CA CYS A 526 -2.35 -68.39 29.00
C CYS A 526 -1.04 -67.58 29.14
N MET A 527 0.03 -68.24 29.60
CA MET A 527 1.38 -67.66 29.69
C MET A 527 1.97 -67.24 28.34
N LYS A 528 1.54 -67.83 27.21
CA LYS A 528 1.93 -67.37 25.86
C LYS A 528 1.19 -66.08 25.51
N LEU A 529 -0.11 -66.00 25.78
CA LEU A 529 -0.90 -64.77 25.58
C LEU A 529 -0.35 -63.61 26.43
N TYR A 530 -0.04 -63.88 27.70
CA TYR A 530 0.60 -62.92 28.60
C TYR A 530 1.94 -62.43 28.04
N LYS A 531 2.77 -63.34 27.53
CA LYS A 531 4.04 -63.00 26.88
C LYS A 531 3.81 -62.11 25.65
N THR A 532 2.93 -62.49 24.74
CA THR A 532 2.63 -61.72 23.51
C THR A 532 2.13 -60.30 23.82
N LEU A 533 1.27 -60.15 24.83
CA LEU A 533 0.84 -58.83 25.32
C LEU A 533 2.01 -58.02 25.90
N SER A 534 2.91 -58.65 26.66
CA SER A 534 4.10 -57.97 27.21
C SER A 534 5.10 -57.52 26.13
N GLU A 535 5.24 -58.28 25.04
CA GLU A 535 6.12 -57.95 23.91
C GLU A 535 5.57 -56.82 23.04
N VAL A 536 4.26 -56.79 22.78
CA VAL A 536 3.62 -55.74 21.94
C VAL A 536 3.40 -54.42 22.69
N LYS A 537 3.44 -54.43 24.04
CA LYS A 537 3.13 -53.28 24.90
C LYS A 537 3.80 -51.97 24.47
N LEU A 538 5.12 -51.99 24.26
CA LEU A 538 5.89 -50.77 23.98
C LEU A 538 5.53 -50.16 22.62
N GLU A 539 5.23 -50.99 21.61
CA GLU A 539 4.80 -50.51 20.30
C GLU A 539 3.36 -49.98 20.37
N VAL A 540 2.46 -50.61 21.14
CA VAL A 540 1.11 -50.08 21.40
C VAL A 540 1.17 -48.71 22.10
N GLU A 541 1.97 -48.56 23.14
CA GLU A 541 2.19 -47.29 23.83
C GLU A 541 2.80 -46.22 22.89
N THR A 542 3.72 -46.62 22.02
CA THR A 542 4.39 -45.73 21.05
C THR A 542 3.45 -45.30 19.91
N VAL A 543 2.64 -46.22 19.38
CA VAL A 543 1.60 -45.95 18.37
C VAL A 543 0.53 -45.02 18.95
N ILE A 544 0.08 -45.26 20.18
CA ILE A 544 -0.88 -44.37 20.86
C ILE A 544 -0.25 -42.98 21.04
N LYS A 545 0.95 -42.87 21.60
CA LYS A 545 1.61 -41.58 21.85
C LYS A 545 1.85 -40.78 20.55
N THR A 546 2.43 -41.42 19.55
CA THR A 546 2.72 -40.80 18.24
C THR A 546 1.42 -40.44 17.51
N GLY A 547 0.41 -41.31 17.57
CA GLY A 547 -0.89 -41.06 16.95
C GLY A 547 -1.62 -39.86 17.56
N ARG A 548 -1.62 -39.72 18.89
CA ARG A 548 -2.18 -38.52 19.55
C ARG A 548 -1.41 -37.25 19.16
N GLN A 549 -0.10 -37.34 18.93
CA GLN A 549 0.71 -36.20 18.47
C GLN A 549 0.38 -35.80 17.02
N ILE A 550 0.16 -36.77 16.13
CA ILE A 550 -0.30 -36.55 14.74
C ILE A 550 -1.65 -35.84 14.74
N VAL A 551 -2.61 -36.30 15.55
CA VAL A 551 -3.93 -35.68 15.74
C VAL A 551 -3.79 -34.26 16.30
N GLN A 552 -2.99 -34.05 17.36
CA GLN A 552 -2.77 -32.75 17.99
C GLN A 552 -2.17 -31.71 17.02
N LYS A 553 -1.26 -32.15 16.14
CA LYS A 553 -0.62 -31.30 15.13
C LYS A 553 -1.42 -31.19 13.81
N GLN A 554 -2.60 -31.80 13.73
CA GLN A 554 -3.45 -31.84 12.52
C GLN A 554 -2.76 -32.45 11.28
N GLN A 555 -1.81 -33.37 11.50
CA GLN A 555 -1.02 -34.05 10.45
C GLN A 555 -1.81 -35.22 9.81
N THR A 556 -3.13 -35.08 9.66
CA THR A 556 -4.05 -36.13 9.19
C THR A 556 -5.40 -35.54 8.78
N ASP A 557 -5.97 -36.00 7.66
CA ASP A 557 -7.25 -35.51 7.12
C ASP A 557 -8.46 -35.92 7.97
N ASN A 558 -8.32 -36.95 8.82
CA ASN A 558 -9.37 -37.44 9.72
C ASN A 558 -8.88 -37.56 11.17
N PRO A 559 -8.71 -36.43 11.89
CA PRO A 559 -8.22 -36.44 13.26
C PRO A 559 -9.18 -37.17 14.22
N LYS A 560 -10.50 -37.09 14.00
CA LYS A 560 -11.50 -37.75 14.87
C LYS A 560 -11.46 -39.27 14.75
N GLY A 561 -11.58 -39.81 13.53
CA GLY A 561 -11.55 -41.26 13.30
C GLY A 561 -10.20 -41.88 13.70
N MET A 562 -9.10 -41.12 13.60
CA MET A 562 -7.80 -41.53 14.11
C MET A 562 -7.77 -41.56 15.65
N ASP A 563 -8.27 -40.52 16.32
CA ASP A 563 -8.35 -40.48 17.79
C ASP A 563 -9.23 -41.59 18.37
N GLU A 564 -10.36 -41.89 17.71
CA GLU A 564 -11.25 -43.01 18.01
C GLU A 564 -10.54 -44.36 17.86
N GLN A 565 -9.80 -44.59 16.77
CA GLN A 565 -9.03 -45.83 16.55
C GLN A 565 -7.94 -46.03 17.62
N LEU A 566 -7.23 -44.97 18.00
CA LEU A 566 -6.23 -45.02 19.08
C LEU A 566 -6.87 -45.24 20.46
N THR A 567 -8.11 -44.79 20.66
CA THR A 567 -8.89 -45.05 21.87
C THR A 567 -9.34 -46.51 21.93
N ALA A 568 -9.85 -47.05 20.83
CA ALA A 568 -10.23 -48.46 20.70
C ALA A 568 -9.02 -49.41 20.87
N LEU A 569 -7.87 -49.08 20.28
CA LEU A 569 -6.64 -49.86 20.44
C LEU A 569 -6.16 -49.88 21.90
N LYS A 570 -6.19 -48.72 22.59
CA LYS A 570 -5.87 -48.61 24.02
C LYS A 570 -6.83 -49.43 24.89
N PHE A 571 -8.13 -49.34 24.60
CA PHE A 571 -9.14 -50.11 25.33
C PHE A 571 -8.91 -51.61 25.15
N LEU A 572 -8.73 -52.08 23.90
CA LEU A 572 -8.49 -53.49 23.59
C LEU A 572 -7.23 -54.05 24.27
N TYR A 573 -6.12 -53.29 24.28
CA TYR A 573 -4.91 -53.71 25.00
C TYR A 573 -5.16 -53.83 26.52
N ASN A 574 -5.85 -52.85 27.13
CA ASN A 574 -6.15 -52.86 28.55
C ASN A 574 -7.11 -54.00 28.94
N ASP A 575 -8.13 -54.23 28.12
CA ASP A 575 -9.16 -55.27 28.26
C ASP A 575 -8.54 -56.68 28.23
N LEU A 576 -7.77 -56.98 27.17
CA LEU A 576 -7.02 -58.24 27.06
C LEU A 576 -5.95 -58.37 28.15
N GLY A 577 -5.28 -57.27 28.51
CA GLY A 577 -4.30 -57.22 29.58
C GLY A 577 -4.88 -57.56 30.95
N ALA A 578 -6.10 -57.10 31.24
CA ALA A 578 -6.84 -57.47 32.45
C ALA A 578 -7.24 -58.95 32.40
N GLN A 579 -8.01 -59.37 31.40
CA GLN A 579 -8.56 -60.73 31.30
C GLN A 579 -7.46 -61.81 31.31
N VAL A 580 -6.35 -61.59 30.60
CA VAL A 580 -5.21 -62.53 30.60
C VAL A 580 -4.44 -62.50 31.92
N THR A 581 -4.39 -61.38 32.66
CA THR A 581 -3.70 -61.31 33.97
C THR A 581 -4.55 -61.89 35.11
N GLU A 582 -5.87 -61.74 35.05
CA GLU A 582 -6.85 -62.31 35.97
C GLU A 582 -6.95 -63.82 35.75
N GLY A 583 -7.27 -64.25 34.53
CA GLY A 583 -7.32 -65.66 34.15
C GLY A 583 -6.00 -66.40 34.40
N LYS A 584 -4.83 -65.74 34.27
CA LYS A 584 -3.55 -66.32 34.69
C LYS A 584 -3.52 -66.62 36.20
N GLN A 585 -3.91 -65.67 37.04
CA GLN A 585 -3.92 -65.86 38.50
C GLN A 585 -4.91 -66.94 38.93
N ASP A 586 -6.07 -67.01 38.28
CA ASP A 586 -7.08 -68.02 38.60
C ASP A 586 -6.70 -69.41 38.08
N LEU A 587 -6.04 -69.53 36.93
CA LEU A 587 -5.42 -70.79 36.50
C LEU A 587 -4.25 -71.23 37.41
N GLU A 588 -3.41 -70.30 37.88
CA GLU A 588 -2.36 -70.59 38.88
C GLU A 588 -2.97 -71.07 40.20
N ARG A 589 -4.06 -70.43 40.66
CA ARG A 589 -4.79 -70.76 41.90
C ARG A 589 -5.53 -72.10 41.78
N ALA A 590 -6.27 -72.31 40.70
CA ALA A 590 -6.99 -73.55 40.41
C ALA A 590 -6.02 -74.74 40.29
N SER A 591 -4.88 -74.58 39.61
CA SER A 591 -3.87 -75.62 39.49
C SER A 591 -3.28 -76.02 40.86
N GLN A 592 -3.04 -75.05 41.75
CA GLN A 592 -2.59 -75.31 43.12
C GLN A 592 -3.66 -76.02 43.96
N LEU A 593 -4.91 -75.54 43.92
CA LEU A 593 -6.04 -76.11 44.66
C LEU A 593 -6.37 -77.52 44.19
N ALA A 594 -6.41 -77.78 42.89
CA ALA A 594 -6.65 -79.09 42.32
C ALA A 594 -5.54 -80.10 42.70
N ARG A 595 -4.26 -79.68 42.71
CA ARG A 595 -3.15 -80.52 43.18
C ARG A 595 -3.24 -80.84 44.68
N LYS A 596 -3.61 -79.85 45.50
CA LYS A 596 -3.85 -80.01 46.95
C LYS A 596 -5.01 -80.98 47.20
N MET A 597 -6.16 -80.71 46.58
CA MET A 597 -7.38 -81.52 46.67
C MET A 597 -7.11 -82.98 46.26
N ARG A 598 -6.49 -83.22 45.09
CA ARG A 598 -6.13 -84.58 44.61
C ARG A 598 -5.29 -85.33 45.64
N LYS A 599 -4.30 -84.68 46.26
CA LYS A 599 -3.39 -85.29 47.25
C LYS A 599 -4.09 -85.59 48.58
N GLU A 600 -4.84 -84.63 49.12
CA GLU A 600 -5.53 -84.77 50.41
C GLU A 600 -6.68 -85.78 50.32
N ALA A 601 -7.47 -85.74 49.23
CA ALA A 601 -8.53 -86.70 48.94
C ALA A 601 -8.00 -88.14 48.83
N ALA A 602 -6.86 -88.36 48.16
CA ALA A 602 -6.24 -89.68 48.07
C ALA A 602 -5.81 -90.20 49.45
N SER A 603 -5.07 -89.39 50.23
CA SER A 603 -4.60 -89.73 51.58
C SER A 603 -5.73 -90.00 52.59
N LEU A 604 -6.87 -89.31 52.42
CA LEU A 604 -8.07 -89.55 53.23
C LEU A 604 -8.81 -90.82 52.79
N SER A 605 -8.99 -91.04 51.49
CA SER A 605 -9.68 -92.20 50.93
C SER A 605 -8.95 -93.52 51.22
N GLU A 606 -7.62 -93.54 51.05
CA GLU A 606 -6.76 -94.69 51.36
C GLU A 606 -6.88 -95.09 52.84
N TRP A 607 -6.83 -94.12 53.74
CA TRP A 607 -6.99 -94.37 55.18
C TRP A 607 -8.40 -94.84 55.54
N LEU A 608 -9.44 -94.22 54.99
CA LEU A 608 -10.83 -94.65 55.22
C LEU A 608 -11.04 -96.10 54.77
N ALA A 609 -10.55 -96.47 53.60
CA ALA A 609 -10.66 -97.84 53.09
C ALA A 609 -9.87 -98.85 53.96
N ALA A 610 -8.68 -98.48 54.43
CA ALA A 610 -7.88 -99.32 55.32
C ALA A 610 -8.56 -99.54 56.68
N THR A 611 -9.08 -98.47 57.31
CA THR A 611 -9.79 -98.56 58.59
C THR A 611 -11.15 -99.25 58.46
N GLU A 612 -11.87 -99.07 57.35
CA GLU A 612 -13.10 -99.84 57.08
C GLU A 612 -12.82 -101.35 56.98
N ALA A 613 -11.75 -101.74 56.28
CA ALA A 613 -11.35 -103.14 56.18
C ALA A 613 -10.93 -103.75 57.52
N GLU A 614 -10.15 -103.02 58.34
CA GLU A 614 -9.76 -103.45 59.68
C GLU A 614 -10.98 -103.61 60.60
N LEU A 615 -11.92 -102.67 60.55
CA LEU A 615 -13.17 -102.68 61.33
C LEU A 615 -14.11 -103.84 60.96
N VAL A 616 -14.21 -104.18 59.66
CA VAL A 616 -14.92 -105.38 59.19
C VAL A 616 -14.23 -106.66 59.67
N GLN A 617 -12.89 -106.70 59.68
CA GLN A 617 -12.13 -107.84 60.20
C GLN A 617 -12.33 -108.03 61.72
N LYS A 618 -12.28 -106.94 62.51
CA LYS A 618 -12.51 -106.99 63.97
C LYS A 618 -13.92 -107.44 64.32
N SER A 619 -14.93 -106.87 63.67
CA SER A 619 -16.35 -107.17 63.95
C SER A 619 -16.82 -108.57 63.53
N THR A 620 -16.08 -109.25 62.65
CA THR A 620 -16.42 -110.61 62.17
C THR A 620 -15.56 -111.73 62.78
N SER A 621 -14.51 -111.40 63.53
CA SER A 621 -13.55 -112.40 64.07
C SER A 621 -13.89 -112.85 65.49
N GLU A 622 -14.80 -113.81 65.61
CA GLU A 622 -15.29 -114.40 66.87
C GLU A 622 -14.20 -115.03 67.77
N SER A 623 -12.98 -115.25 67.24
CA SER A 623 -11.86 -115.94 67.89
C SER A 623 -10.77 -115.02 68.50
N LEU A 624 -10.92 -113.69 68.45
CA LEU A 624 -9.86 -112.74 68.89
C LEU A 624 -10.25 -111.81 70.04
N LEU A 625 -11.45 -111.97 70.63
CA LEU A 625 -11.91 -111.23 71.82
C LEU A 625 -11.26 -111.71 73.14
N SER A 626 -9.97 -112.04 73.12
CA SER A 626 -9.21 -112.50 74.31
C SER A 626 -8.76 -111.35 75.22
N ASP A 627 -8.73 -110.11 74.72
CA ASP A 627 -8.40 -108.89 75.47
C ASP A 627 -9.38 -107.77 75.07
N LEU A 628 -10.46 -107.64 75.85
CA LEU A 628 -11.53 -106.67 75.64
C LEU A 628 -11.07 -105.21 75.74
N ASP A 629 -10.13 -104.93 76.65
CA ASP A 629 -9.59 -103.58 76.85
C ASP A 629 -8.73 -103.14 75.65
N SER A 630 -8.02 -104.06 75.00
CA SER A 630 -7.25 -103.76 73.78
C SER A 630 -8.13 -103.34 72.60
N GLU A 631 -9.28 -103.98 72.39
CA GLU A 631 -10.23 -103.64 71.32
C GLU A 631 -10.95 -102.31 71.63
N ILE A 632 -11.31 -102.08 72.89
CA ILE A 632 -11.87 -100.80 73.35
C ILE A 632 -10.84 -99.66 73.18
N ALA A 633 -9.56 -99.92 73.46
CA ALA A 633 -8.49 -98.95 73.25
C ALA A 633 -8.26 -98.65 71.77
N TRP A 634 -8.32 -99.66 70.89
CA TRP A 634 -8.25 -99.52 69.43
C TRP A 634 -9.42 -98.69 68.88
N ALA A 635 -10.67 -99.01 69.24
CA ALA A 635 -11.84 -98.26 68.78
C ALA A 635 -11.79 -96.79 69.26
N LYS A 636 -11.47 -96.56 70.55
CA LYS A 636 -11.24 -95.22 71.10
C LYS A 636 -10.05 -94.50 70.46
N ASN A 637 -9.13 -95.18 69.78
CA ASN A 637 -8.04 -94.58 69.02
C ASN A 637 -8.48 -94.19 67.60
N VAL A 638 -9.25 -95.05 66.93
CA VAL A 638 -9.85 -94.75 65.61
C VAL A 638 -10.78 -93.53 65.72
N LEU A 639 -11.61 -93.41 66.77
CA LEU A 639 -12.45 -92.22 67.01
C LEU A 639 -11.61 -90.93 67.21
N ARG A 640 -10.43 -91.02 67.82
CA ARG A 640 -9.50 -89.88 67.96
C ARG A 640 -8.84 -89.51 66.64
N GLU A 641 -8.44 -90.49 65.83
CA GLU A 641 -7.88 -90.26 64.49
C GLU A 641 -8.94 -89.72 63.51
N LEU A 642 -10.21 -90.11 63.65
CA LEU A 642 -11.35 -89.47 62.98
C LEU A 642 -11.46 -87.99 63.39
N GLU A 643 -11.52 -87.65 64.68
CA GLU A 643 -11.64 -86.24 65.06
C GLU A 643 -10.40 -85.41 64.65
N ARG A 644 -9.21 -86.03 64.50
CA ARG A 644 -8.03 -85.41 63.87
C ARG A 644 -8.18 -85.20 62.36
N ARG A 645 -8.52 -86.25 61.59
CA ARG A 645 -8.63 -86.22 60.11
C ARG A 645 -9.86 -85.45 59.60
N LYS A 646 -10.78 -85.08 60.48
CA LYS A 646 -11.87 -84.13 60.22
C LYS A 646 -11.37 -82.78 59.70
N ALA A 647 -10.16 -82.36 60.11
CA ALA A 647 -9.48 -81.19 59.55
C ALA A 647 -9.12 -81.39 58.07
N ASP A 648 -8.66 -82.59 57.69
CA ASP A 648 -8.30 -82.95 56.32
C ASP A 648 -9.57 -82.94 55.43
N LEU A 649 -10.66 -83.59 55.88
CA LEU A 649 -11.96 -83.57 55.20
C LEU A 649 -12.52 -82.15 55.02
N LYS A 650 -12.39 -81.30 56.04
CA LYS A 650 -12.77 -79.89 55.95
C LYS A 650 -11.91 -79.15 54.92
N SER A 651 -10.59 -79.32 54.91
CA SER A 651 -9.71 -78.63 53.98
C SER A 651 -9.88 -79.12 52.52
N ILE A 652 -10.23 -80.39 52.31
CA ILE A 652 -10.65 -80.90 50.99
C ILE A 652 -11.94 -80.21 50.55
N THR A 653 -12.92 -80.06 51.44
CA THR A 653 -14.20 -79.38 51.16
C THR A 653 -13.99 -77.90 50.80
N GLU A 654 -13.18 -77.18 51.58
CA GLU A 654 -12.79 -75.79 51.31
C GLU A 654 -12.01 -75.64 49.99
N SER A 655 -11.16 -76.63 49.66
CA SER A 655 -10.41 -76.63 48.40
C SER A 655 -11.31 -76.92 47.20
N CYS A 656 -12.33 -77.76 47.37
CA CYS A 656 -13.33 -78.04 46.34
C CYS A 656 -14.23 -76.81 46.08
N THR A 657 -14.80 -76.19 47.11
CA THR A 657 -15.67 -75.00 46.94
C THR A 657 -14.91 -73.82 46.34
N THR A 658 -13.65 -73.62 46.73
CA THR A 658 -12.78 -72.60 46.11
C THR A 658 -12.43 -72.97 44.65
N LEU A 659 -12.31 -74.26 44.30
CA LEU A 659 -12.06 -74.70 42.92
C LEU A 659 -13.31 -74.62 42.03
N GLN A 660 -14.50 -74.90 42.57
CA GLN A 660 -15.80 -74.71 41.88
C GLN A 660 -15.96 -73.26 41.41
N ALA A 661 -15.61 -72.29 42.25
CA ALA A 661 -15.65 -70.86 41.94
C ALA A 661 -14.59 -70.37 40.93
N LEU A 662 -13.67 -71.24 40.50
CA LEU A 662 -12.58 -70.92 39.55
C LEU A 662 -12.64 -71.76 38.26
N VAL A 663 -13.49 -72.78 38.21
CA VAL A 663 -13.60 -73.73 37.10
C VAL A 663 -15.07 -73.98 36.81
N GLU A 664 -15.66 -73.15 35.94
CA GLU A 664 -17.10 -73.20 35.66
C GLU A 664 -17.54 -74.56 35.11
N GLY A 665 -18.66 -75.07 35.65
CA GLY A 665 -19.20 -76.39 35.29
C GLY A 665 -18.51 -77.58 35.98
N SER A 666 -17.50 -77.36 36.85
CA SER A 666 -16.89 -78.43 37.65
C SER A 666 -17.72 -78.92 38.84
N GLU A 667 -18.82 -78.20 39.15
CA GLU A 667 -19.65 -78.35 40.35
C GLU A 667 -19.96 -79.82 40.68
N THR A 668 -20.61 -80.51 39.75
CA THR A 668 -21.05 -81.91 39.89
C THR A 668 -19.88 -82.87 40.12
N SER A 669 -18.79 -82.72 39.37
CA SER A 669 -17.62 -83.62 39.49
C SER A 669 -16.87 -83.45 40.80
N LEU A 670 -16.95 -82.28 41.45
CA LEU A 670 -16.38 -82.05 42.78
C LEU A 670 -17.35 -82.50 43.89
N GLU A 671 -18.65 -82.29 43.71
CA GLU A 671 -19.68 -82.80 44.62
C GLU A 671 -19.72 -84.33 44.68
N GLU A 672 -19.60 -85.04 43.55
CA GLU A 672 -19.49 -86.50 43.51
C GLU A 672 -18.29 -87.00 44.32
N LYS A 673 -17.10 -86.39 44.11
CA LYS A 673 -15.86 -86.73 44.84
C LYS A 673 -15.99 -86.47 46.34
N LEU A 674 -16.59 -85.34 46.74
CA LEU A 674 -16.89 -85.02 48.14
C LEU A 674 -17.94 -85.96 48.74
N CYS A 675 -18.97 -86.36 47.99
CA CYS A 675 -20.03 -87.24 48.45
C CYS A 675 -19.47 -88.62 48.81
N VAL A 676 -18.62 -89.20 47.93
CA VAL A 676 -17.93 -90.47 48.19
C VAL A 676 -17.07 -90.41 49.45
N LEU A 677 -16.28 -89.34 49.64
CA LEU A 677 -15.46 -89.14 50.84
C LEU A 677 -16.30 -89.00 52.11
N ASN A 678 -17.36 -88.17 52.09
CA ASN A 678 -18.25 -87.97 53.23
C ASN A 678 -19.05 -89.25 53.58
N ALA A 679 -19.42 -90.06 52.58
CA ALA A 679 -20.10 -91.34 52.80
C ALA A 679 -19.17 -92.39 53.44
N GLY A 680 -17.92 -92.51 52.96
CA GLY A 680 -16.92 -93.37 53.59
C GLY A 680 -16.59 -92.91 55.02
N TRP A 681 -16.41 -91.60 55.20
CA TRP A 681 -16.17 -90.97 56.51
C TRP A 681 -17.27 -91.30 57.53
N SER A 682 -18.52 -91.11 57.14
CA SER A 682 -19.67 -91.32 58.02
C SER A 682 -19.83 -92.80 58.38
N ARG A 683 -19.59 -93.70 57.42
CA ARG A 683 -19.62 -95.16 57.64
C ARG A 683 -18.56 -95.61 58.65
N VAL A 684 -17.31 -95.21 58.44
CA VAL A 684 -16.20 -95.56 59.37
C VAL A 684 -16.46 -94.99 60.77
N ARG A 685 -16.98 -93.75 60.87
CA ARG A 685 -17.40 -93.20 62.17
C ARG A 685 -18.46 -94.08 62.83
N THR A 686 -19.63 -94.23 62.21
CA THR A 686 -20.79 -94.90 62.84
C THR A 686 -20.46 -96.33 63.21
N TRP A 687 -19.81 -97.11 62.33
CA TRP A 687 -19.41 -98.49 62.66
C TRP A 687 -18.38 -98.56 63.79
N THR A 688 -17.51 -97.55 63.97
CA THR A 688 -16.56 -97.51 65.09
C THR A 688 -17.25 -97.12 66.40
N GLU A 689 -18.23 -96.21 66.34
CA GLU A 689 -19.09 -95.84 67.47
C GLU A 689 -19.94 -97.05 67.92
N ASP A 690 -20.65 -97.69 66.99
CA ASP A 690 -21.44 -98.92 67.21
C ASP A 690 -20.57 -100.05 67.81
N TRP A 691 -19.35 -100.26 67.30
CA TRP A 691 -18.42 -101.27 67.82
C TRP A 691 -17.91 -100.92 69.22
N CYS A 692 -17.57 -99.65 69.48
CA CYS A 692 -17.13 -99.20 70.80
C CYS A 692 -18.23 -99.40 71.86
N ASP A 693 -19.47 -99.01 71.57
CA ASP A 693 -20.60 -99.17 72.49
C ASP A 693 -20.97 -100.66 72.69
N THR A 694 -20.86 -101.46 71.62
CA THR A 694 -21.01 -102.92 71.65
C THR A 694 -20.01 -103.59 72.61
N LEU A 695 -18.76 -103.11 72.67
CA LEU A 695 -17.74 -103.59 73.60
C LEU A 695 -17.92 -103.03 75.02
N LEU A 696 -18.28 -101.75 75.18
CA LEU A 696 -18.47 -101.11 76.49
C LEU A 696 -19.66 -101.69 77.26
N ASN A 697 -20.80 -101.91 76.59
CA ASN A 697 -21.94 -102.61 77.18
C ASN A 697 -21.54 -104.02 77.67
N HIS A 698 -20.66 -104.69 76.94
CA HIS A 698 -20.18 -106.02 77.29
C HIS A 698 -19.23 -106.03 78.49
N GLN A 699 -18.34 -105.04 78.60
CA GLN A 699 -17.50 -104.81 79.78
C GLN A 699 -18.35 -104.64 81.05
N SER A 700 -19.39 -103.79 80.98
CA SER A 700 -20.32 -103.58 82.10
C SER A 700 -21.08 -104.85 82.53
N GLN A 701 -21.48 -105.71 81.59
CA GLN A 701 -22.14 -106.98 81.94
C GLN A 701 -21.20 -107.96 82.67
N LEU A 702 -19.90 -107.96 82.36
CA LEU A 702 -18.90 -108.76 83.07
C LEU A 702 -18.64 -108.22 84.49
N GLU A 703 -18.56 -106.89 84.66
CA GLU A 703 -18.40 -106.25 85.97
C GLU A 703 -19.57 -106.59 86.92
N ILE A 704 -20.81 -106.47 86.43
CA ILE A 704 -22.02 -106.79 87.22
C ILE A 704 -22.07 -108.28 87.60
N PHE A 705 -21.62 -109.18 86.72
CA PHE A 705 -21.52 -110.60 87.04
C PHE A 705 -20.49 -110.85 88.16
N ASP A 706 -19.31 -110.25 88.07
CA ASP A 706 -18.24 -110.42 89.07
C ASP A 706 -18.61 -109.84 90.44
N GLU A 707 -19.28 -108.68 90.51
CA GLU A 707 -19.82 -108.15 91.77
C GLU A 707 -20.82 -109.13 92.42
N ASN A 708 -21.74 -109.69 91.63
CA ASN A 708 -22.73 -110.64 92.14
C ASN A 708 -22.09 -111.95 92.61
N VAL A 709 -21.11 -112.49 91.87
CA VAL A 709 -20.34 -113.68 92.27
C VAL A 709 -19.58 -113.42 93.57
N ALA A 710 -18.93 -112.26 93.71
CA ALA A 710 -18.20 -111.90 94.93
C ALA A 710 -19.12 -111.76 96.14
N HIS A 711 -20.28 -111.13 95.98
CA HIS A 711 -21.28 -110.98 97.05
C HIS A 711 -21.80 -112.35 97.53
N ILE A 712 -22.12 -113.27 96.62
CA ILE A 712 -22.62 -114.60 96.99
C ILE A 712 -21.50 -115.44 97.62
N SER A 713 -20.28 -115.40 97.08
CA SER A 713 -19.12 -116.12 97.62
C SER A 713 -18.79 -115.68 99.05
N THR A 714 -18.93 -114.38 99.33
CA THR A 714 -18.76 -113.82 100.68
C THR A 714 -19.81 -114.36 101.64
N TRP A 715 -21.08 -114.46 101.23
CA TRP A 715 -22.13 -115.07 102.06
C TRP A 715 -21.88 -116.56 102.30
N LEU A 716 -21.48 -117.31 101.28
CA LEU A 716 -21.20 -118.76 101.39
C LEU A 716 -20.12 -119.06 102.44
N TYR A 717 -19.05 -118.26 102.46
CA TYR A 717 -17.99 -118.39 103.46
C TYR A 717 -18.50 -118.12 104.88
N GLN A 718 -19.35 -117.11 105.07
CA GLN A 718 -19.94 -116.77 106.37
C GLN A 718 -20.95 -117.83 106.84
N ALA A 719 -21.77 -118.36 105.92
CA ALA A 719 -22.76 -119.38 106.21
C ALA A 719 -22.12 -120.71 106.62
N GLU A 720 -21.07 -121.16 105.92
CA GLU A 720 -20.34 -122.38 106.26
C GLU A 720 -19.70 -122.29 107.66
N ALA A 721 -19.04 -121.17 107.96
CA ALA A 721 -18.41 -120.95 109.26
C ALA A 721 -19.42 -120.96 110.44
N LEU A 722 -20.66 -120.51 110.21
CA LEU A 722 -21.73 -120.56 111.20
C LEU A 722 -22.27 -121.99 111.42
N LEU A 723 -22.16 -122.87 110.43
CA LEU A 723 -22.57 -124.29 110.51
C LEU A 723 -21.53 -125.14 111.24
N ASP A 724 -20.24 -124.94 110.97
CA ASP A 724 -19.15 -125.63 111.69
C ASP A 724 -19.16 -125.33 113.20
N GLU A 725 -19.65 -124.15 113.62
CA GLU A 725 -19.85 -123.83 115.04
C GLU A 725 -21.16 -124.40 115.64
N ILE A 726 -22.15 -124.82 114.83
CA ILE A 726 -23.46 -125.27 115.31
C ILE A 726 -23.35 -126.57 116.12
N GLU A 727 -22.38 -127.45 115.85
CA GLU A 727 -22.20 -128.68 116.62
C GLU A 727 -21.97 -128.43 118.12
N LYS A 728 -21.20 -127.38 118.45
CA LYS A 728 -20.69 -127.09 119.81
C LYS A 728 -21.65 -126.27 120.69
N LYS A 729 -22.77 -125.79 120.15
CA LYS A 729 -23.71 -124.86 120.84
C LYS A 729 -24.88 -125.61 121.51
N PRO A 730 -25.47 -125.08 122.59
CA PRO A 730 -26.64 -125.70 123.23
C PRO A 730 -27.87 -125.68 122.29
N ALA A 731 -28.76 -126.67 122.43
CA ALA A 731 -29.80 -126.99 121.45
C ALA A 731 -30.67 -125.80 121.00
N SER A 732 -31.12 -124.94 121.91
CA SER A 732 -31.95 -123.76 121.57
C SER A 732 -31.23 -122.77 120.64
N LYS A 733 -29.91 -122.60 120.77
CA LYS A 733 -29.13 -121.72 119.88
C LYS A 733 -28.81 -122.36 118.53
N LYS A 734 -28.85 -123.69 118.41
CA LYS A 734 -28.79 -124.37 117.10
C LYS A 734 -30.01 -123.99 116.28
N GLU A 735 -31.20 -124.09 116.88
CA GLU A 735 -32.48 -123.80 116.22
C GLU A 735 -32.55 -122.36 115.66
N GLU A 736 -32.19 -121.34 116.45
CA GLU A 736 -32.19 -119.94 115.96
C GLU A 736 -31.19 -119.69 114.82
N THR A 737 -29.99 -120.27 114.91
CA THR A 737 -28.93 -120.06 113.92
C THR A 737 -29.31 -120.67 112.58
N VAL A 738 -29.89 -121.88 112.59
CA VAL A 738 -30.42 -122.53 111.39
C VAL A 738 -31.66 -121.80 110.84
N LYS A 739 -32.54 -121.26 111.71
CA LYS A 739 -33.69 -120.41 111.30
C LYS A 739 -33.24 -119.25 110.43
N ARG A 740 -32.18 -118.55 110.85
CA ARG A 740 -31.57 -117.47 110.07
C ARG A 740 -30.89 -117.94 108.79
N LEU A 741 -29.97 -118.91 108.87
CA LEU A 741 -29.20 -119.38 107.70
C LEU A 741 -30.12 -119.91 106.58
N THR A 742 -31.28 -120.43 106.95
CA THR A 742 -32.29 -120.82 105.97
C THR A 742 -32.96 -119.61 105.31
N SER A 743 -33.34 -118.58 106.09
CA SER A 743 -33.85 -117.29 105.58
C SER A 743 -32.96 -116.72 104.50
N GLU A 744 -31.67 -116.70 104.78
CA GLU A 744 -30.67 -116.16 103.87
C GLU A 744 -30.43 -117.09 102.68
N LEU A 745 -30.53 -118.42 102.85
CA LEU A 745 -30.41 -119.40 101.76
C LEU A 745 -31.51 -119.24 100.70
N ASP A 746 -32.76 -119.03 101.11
CA ASP A 746 -33.88 -118.84 100.18
C ASP A 746 -33.74 -117.51 99.40
N ASP A 747 -33.22 -116.46 100.03
CA ASP A 747 -32.88 -115.17 99.41
C ASP A 747 -31.68 -115.23 98.45
N VAL A 748 -30.62 -115.94 98.87
CA VAL A 748 -29.39 -116.07 98.08
C VAL A 748 -29.58 -117.05 96.93
N SER A 749 -30.48 -118.04 97.04
CA SER A 749 -30.84 -118.90 95.89
C SER A 749 -31.31 -118.06 94.71
N LEU A 750 -32.23 -117.10 94.92
CA LEU A 750 -32.71 -116.21 93.86
C LEU A 750 -31.57 -115.38 93.22
N ARG A 751 -30.54 -115.02 93.99
CA ARG A 751 -29.34 -114.36 93.44
C ARG A 751 -28.44 -115.32 92.66
N VAL A 752 -28.27 -116.57 93.11
CA VAL A 752 -27.53 -117.60 92.36
C VAL A 752 -28.24 -117.97 91.07
N ASP A 753 -29.58 -118.02 91.09
CA ASP A 753 -30.41 -118.26 89.92
C ASP A 753 -30.24 -117.10 88.91
N ASN A 754 -30.34 -115.84 89.36
CA ASN A 754 -30.05 -114.66 88.52
C ASN A 754 -28.60 -114.63 88.00
N VAL A 755 -27.62 -115.07 88.79
CA VAL A 755 -26.21 -115.19 88.35
C VAL A 755 -26.01 -116.33 87.36
N ARG A 756 -26.76 -117.43 87.46
CA ARG A 756 -26.80 -118.47 86.41
C ARG A 756 -27.40 -117.93 85.12
N ASP A 757 -28.49 -117.17 85.18
CA ASP A 757 -29.09 -116.56 83.98
C ASP A 757 -28.17 -115.51 83.34
N GLN A 758 -27.56 -114.62 84.15
CA GLN A 758 -26.59 -113.63 83.65
C GLN A 758 -25.34 -114.31 83.07
N ALA A 759 -24.85 -115.38 83.68
CA ALA A 759 -23.75 -116.17 83.15
C ALA A 759 -24.11 -116.86 81.83
N VAL A 760 -25.32 -117.41 81.69
CA VAL A 760 -25.80 -118.00 80.43
C VAL A 760 -25.89 -116.93 79.34
N ILE A 761 -26.33 -115.71 79.67
CA ILE A 761 -26.34 -114.58 78.72
C ILE A 761 -24.90 -114.19 78.31
N LEU A 762 -23.95 -114.14 79.24
CA LEU A 762 -22.53 -113.85 78.92
C LEU A 762 -21.87 -114.95 78.07
N MET A 763 -22.06 -116.22 78.44
CA MET A 763 -21.47 -117.38 77.76
C MET A 763 -22.08 -117.67 76.38
N ASN A 764 -23.34 -117.27 76.15
CA ASN A 764 -23.98 -117.33 74.83
C ASN A 764 -23.79 -116.04 74.02
N GLY A 765 -23.43 -114.92 74.67
CA GLY A 765 -23.39 -113.60 74.06
C GLY A 765 -22.12 -113.29 73.26
N ARG A 766 -20.93 -113.68 73.75
CA ARG A 766 -19.63 -113.44 73.08
C ARG A 766 -18.60 -114.56 73.26
N GLY A 767 -18.89 -115.74 72.72
CA GLY A 767 -17.87 -116.74 72.39
C GLY A 767 -17.07 -117.33 73.57
N VAL A 768 -15.87 -117.83 73.25
CA VAL A 768 -15.10 -118.73 74.13
C VAL A 768 -14.47 -118.02 75.33
N SER A 769 -13.88 -116.83 75.16
CA SER A 769 -13.17 -116.15 76.25
C SER A 769 -14.09 -115.68 77.38
N CYS A 770 -15.35 -115.33 77.07
CA CYS A 770 -16.35 -115.10 78.12
C CYS A 770 -16.67 -116.38 78.90
N ARG A 771 -16.77 -117.53 78.22
CA ARG A 771 -16.92 -118.84 78.87
C ARG A 771 -15.71 -119.17 79.75
N GLU A 772 -14.49 -118.95 79.28
CA GLU A 772 -13.27 -119.20 80.06
C GLU A 772 -13.18 -118.35 81.35
N LEU A 773 -13.77 -117.15 81.39
CA LEU A 773 -13.83 -116.30 82.58
C LEU A 773 -15.04 -116.60 83.49
N VAL A 774 -16.20 -116.88 82.89
CA VAL A 774 -17.50 -117.00 83.59
C VAL A 774 -17.77 -118.43 84.06
N GLU A 775 -17.48 -119.45 83.24
CA GLU A 775 -17.75 -120.85 83.53
C GLU A 775 -17.03 -121.38 84.78
N PRO A 776 -15.72 -121.12 85.03
CA PRO A 776 -15.07 -121.59 86.27
C PRO A 776 -15.61 -120.88 87.51
N LYS A 777 -15.85 -119.55 87.44
CA LYS A 777 -16.47 -118.78 88.53
C LYS A 777 -17.86 -119.32 88.87
N LEU A 778 -18.68 -119.58 87.85
CA LEU A 778 -20.03 -120.14 88.02
C LEU A 778 -20.01 -121.59 88.53
N ALA A 779 -19.08 -122.42 88.06
CA ALA A 779 -18.92 -123.81 88.50
C ALA A 779 -18.49 -123.88 89.96
N GLU A 780 -17.52 -123.08 90.38
CA GLU A 780 -17.13 -122.96 91.80
C GLU A 780 -18.29 -122.42 92.64
N LEU A 781 -18.97 -121.37 92.19
CA LEU A 781 -20.09 -120.78 92.92
C LEU A 781 -21.21 -121.78 93.16
N ASN A 782 -21.63 -122.52 92.12
CA ASN A 782 -22.66 -123.56 92.26
C ASN A 782 -22.19 -124.71 93.16
N ARG A 783 -20.94 -125.17 93.03
CA ARG A 783 -20.39 -126.24 93.88
C ARG A 783 -20.36 -125.83 95.37
N ASN A 784 -19.96 -124.59 95.64
CA ASN A 784 -19.89 -124.04 96.99
C ASN A 784 -21.30 -123.79 97.55
N PHE A 785 -22.23 -123.28 96.73
CA PHE A 785 -23.63 -123.11 97.10
C PHE A 785 -24.34 -124.45 97.38
N GLU A 786 -24.12 -125.47 96.55
CA GLU A 786 -24.67 -126.82 96.77
C GLU A 786 -24.17 -127.40 98.11
N LYS A 787 -22.86 -127.29 98.41
CA LYS A 787 -22.27 -127.75 99.68
C LYS A 787 -22.91 -127.06 100.89
N VAL A 788 -22.92 -125.73 100.91
CA VAL A 788 -23.50 -124.94 102.02
C VAL A 788 -25.00 -125.18 102.10
N SER A 789 -25.71 -125.23 100.98
CA SER A 789 -27.16 -125.51 100.93
C SER A 789 -27.50 -126.87 101.53
N GLN A 790 -26.73 -127.92 101.22
CA GLN A 790 -26.90 -129.26 101.81
C GLN A 790 -26.52 -129.30 103.29
N HIS A 791 -25.50 -128.55 103.72
CA HIS A 791 -25.11 -128.44 105.13
C HIS A 791 -26.19 -127.70 105.93
N ILE A 792 -26.71 -126.57 105.42
CA ILE A 792 -27.89 -125.88 105.96
C ILE A 792 -29.07 -126.85 105.97
N LYS A 793 -29.46 -127.52 104.88
CA LYS A 793 -30.57 -128.50 104.81
C LYS A 793 -30.40 -129.70 105.75
N SER A 794 -29.19 -130.08 106.12
CA SER A 794 -28.96 -131.12 107.12
C SER A 794 -29.19 -130.60 108.54
N ALA A 795 -28.77 -129.37 108.82
CA ALA A 795 -29.06 -128.67 110.06
C ALA A 795 -30.52 -128.15 110.13
N LYS A 796 -31.15 -127.95 108.96
CA LYS A 796 -32.47 -127.38 108.67
C LYS A 796 -33.40 -128.47 108.25
N MET A 797 -34.46 -128.57 109.01
CA MET A 797 -35.76 -128.59 108.34
C MET A 797 -36.53 -127.17 108.76
N LEU A 798 -36.70 -125.91 107.92
CA LEU A 798 -37.05 -124.21 107.92
C LEU A 798 -37.37 -122.98 106.62
N VAL A 799 -37.14 -121.49 106.43
CA VAL A 799 -37.73 -120.09 105.55
C VAL A 799 -37.03 -118.73 104.58
N GLY A 800 -37.52 -117.37 104.09
CA GLY A 800 -37.02 -115.99 103.10
C GLY A 800 -37.71 -114.33 102.80
N GLN A 801 -37.64 -113.03 101.98
CA GLN A 801 -37.00 -111.89 100.82
C GLN A 801 -37.44 -110.19 100.28
N GLU A 802 -36.77 -109.00 99.56
CA GLU A 802 -37.19 -107.52 98.69
C GLU A 802 -36.36 -106.05 97.94
N ARG A 803 -36.81 -104.76 97.21
CA ARG A 803 -36.20 -103.42 96.22
C ARG A 803 -36.66 -101.67 95.95
N LEU A 804 -36.53 -100.37 95.08
CA LEU A 804 -36.10 -99.33 93.73
C LEU A 804 -36.03 -97.48 93.45
N PRO A 805 -36.10 -96.46 92.28
CA PRO A 805 -36.01 -94.71 92.05
C PRO A 805 -35.78 -93.31 90.79
N VAL A 806 -35.60 -91.87 90.24
CA VAL A 806 -35.76 -90.74 88.89
C VAL A 806 -35.26 -88.98 88.54
N MET A 807 -35.40 -87.97 87.38
CA MET A 807 -34.85 -86.37 86.87
C MET A 807 -35.32 -85.08 85.62
N SER A 808 -34.90 -83.63 85.27
CA SER A 808 -35.16 -82.40 84.03
C SER A 808 -34.61 -80.69 83.62
N GLU A 809 -34.91 -79.69 82.48
CA GLU A 809 -34.96 -78.01 81.90
C GLU A 809 -34.10 -76.68 80.94
N PRO A 810 -34.54 -75.43 80.15
CA PRO A 810 -33.92 -74.16 79.11
C PRO A 810 -34.38 -72.46 78.52
N ARG A 811 -33.73 -71.34 77.67
CA ARG A 811 -34.18 -69.80 76.88
C ARG A 811 -33.34 -68.38 76.04
N GLU A 812 -33.71 -67.23 75.08
CA GLU A 812 -33.02 -65.76 74.35
C GLU A 812 -33.57 -64.27 73.41
N VAL A 813 -32.90 -63.11 72.65
CA VAL A 813 -33.23 -61.48 72.00
C VAL A 813 -32.74 -60.39 70.58
N ARG A 814 -32.74 -58.88 70.25
CA ARG A 814 -32.61 -57.74 68.89
C ARG A 814 -32.11 -55.97 68.67
N VAL A 815 -32.02 -54.71 67.77
CA VAL A 815 -32.31 -53.60 66.41
C VAL A 815 -31.44 -52.06 65.89
N GLY A 816 -31.35 -50.80 64.98
CA GLY A 816 -31.79 -49.58 63.78
C GLY A 816 -30.90 -48.08 63.16
N PHE A 817 -30.89 -46.78 62.29
CA PHE A 817 -31.41 -45.54 61.15
C PHE A 817 -30.63 -44.02 60.43
N PRO A 818 -30.96 -42.96 59.33
CA PRO A 818 -30.25 -41.60 58.44
C PRO A 818 -30.77 -39.99 57.67
N ASP A 819 -30.13 -38.94 56.74
CA ASP A 819 -30.39 -37.29 56.12
C ASP A 819 -29.89 -36.26 54.65
N LEU A 820 -30.02 -34.78 54.21
CA LEU A 820 -29.83 -33.72 52.80
C LEU A 820 -29.53 -31.92 52.40
N ASP A 821 -29.48 -31.06 51.13
CA ASP A 821 -29.05 -29.42 50.61
C ASP A 821 -29.42 -28.27 49.19
N LYS A 822 -28.84 -26.97 48.60
CA LYS A 822 -29.24 -25.66 47.48
C LYS A 822 -28.41 -24.27 46.60
N PHE A 823 -28.79 -23.25 45.52
CA PHE A 823 -28.16 -21.79 44.76
C PHE A 823 -28.64 -20.63 43.39
N GLU A 824 -28.21 -19.23 42.91
CA GLU A 824 -28.26 -18.25 41.49
C GLU A 824 -28.03 -16.57 41.07
N SER A 825 -28.17 -15.38 41.78
CA SER A 825 -28.61 -13.97 41.25
C SER A 825 -27.83 -12.84 40.40
N ASP A 826 -26.50 -12.67 40.33
CA ASP A 826 -25.88 -11.35 39.96
C ASP A 826 -25.90 -10.91 38.47
N ILE A 827 -25.96 -11.87 37.54
CA ILE A 827 -25.78 -11.65 36.08
C ILE A 827 -26.88 -10.75 35.48
N GLN A 828 -28.09 -10.75 36.04
CA GLN A 828 -29.22 -9.96 35.53
C GLN A 828 -29.10 -8.45 35.77
N ASN A 829 -28.24 -8.01 36.69
CA ASN A 829 -28.08 -6.58 36.97
C ASN A 829 -27.22 -5.87 35.91
N MET A 830 -26.16 -6.51 35.40
CA MET A 830 -25.24 -5.87 34.44
C MET A 830 -25.85 -5.71 33.03
N LEU A 831 -26.68 -6.65 32.58
CA LEU A 831 -27.40 -6.51 31.30
C LEU A 831 -28.26 -5.23 31.24
N LYS A 832 -28.85 -4.83 32.37
CA LYS A 832 -29.64 -3.58 32.50
C LYS A 832 -28.80 -2.30 32.50
N VAL A 833 -27.51 -2.37 32.82
CA VAL A 833 -26.61 -1.20 32.73
C VAL A 833 -26.26 -0.94 31.28
N VAL A 834 -25.85 -1.98 30.54
CA VAL A 834 -25.48 -1.89 29.11
C VAL A 834 -26.63 -1.38 28.25
N GLU A 835 -27.88 -1.80 28.53
CA GLU A 835 -29.07 -1.30 27.81
C GLU A 835 -29.36 0.19 28.09
N LYS A 836 -28.96 0.71 29.25
CA LYS A 836 -29.29 2.09 29.66
C LYS A 836 -28.38 3.15 29.03
N HIS A 837 -27.21 2.76 28.54
CA HIS A 837 -26.28 3.64 27.81
C HIS A 837 -26.54 3.64 26.30
N GLN A 838 -27.61 2.98 25.85
CA GLN A 838 -28.03 2.96 24.44
C GLN A 838 -28.96 4.13 24.07
N GLU A 839 -29.38 4.96 25.05
CA GLU A 839 -30.38 6.03 24.88
C GLU A 839 -29.95 7.43 25.38
N LEU A 840 -28.72 7.62 25.89
CA LEU A 840 -28.24 8.92 26.38
C LEU A 840 -26.89 9.30 25.76
N SER A 841 -26.82 10.55 25.26
CA SER A 841 -25.60 11.21 24.77
C SER A 841 -24.97 12.06 25.88
N GLU A 842 -23.67 12.37 25.72
CA GLU A 842 -22.82 13.24 26.55
C GLU A 842 -22.39 12.67 27.93
N GLY A 843 -21.07 12.67 28.21
CA GLY A 843 -20.50 12.31 29.51
C GLY A 843 -19.18 11.50 29.48
N ASP A 844 -18.11 12.06 28.92
CA ASP A 844 -16.88 11.34 28.52
C ASP A 844 -15.91 10.91 29.65
N GLU A 845 -16.34 10.92 30.93
CA GLU A 845 -15.49 10.54 32.09
C GLU A 845 -16.04 9.38 32.93
N LYS A 846 -17.17 8.76 32.55
CA LYS A 846 -17.76 7.64 33.34
C LYS A 846 -17.53 6.23 32.79
N LEU A 847 -17.18 6.11 31.51
CA LEU A 847 -17.23 4.83 30.79
C LEU A 847 -16.13 3.84 31.19
N ASP A 848 -14.94 4.30 31.58
CA ASP A 848 -13.81 3.40 31.87
C ASP A 848 -13.95 2.64 33.21
N GLN A 849 -14.62 3.23 34.21
CA GLN A 849 -14.89 2.52 35.46
C GLN A 849 -16.04 1.50 35.32
N GLU A 850 -16.88 1.65 34.29
CA GLU A 850 -17.95 0.71 33.94
C GLU A 850 -17.44 -0.39 32.98
N ARG A 851 -16.47 -0.11 32.10
CA ARG A 851 -15.71 -1.14 31.34
C ARG A 851 -15.12 -2.20 32.26
N ALA A 852 -14.38 -1.78 33.29
CA ALA A 852 -13.68 -2.69 34.19
C ALA A 852 -14.60 -3.67 34.94
N GLN A 853 -15.82 -3.24 35.29
CA GLN A 853 -16.79 -4.09 36.00
C GLN A 853 -17.44 -5.14 35.08
N ILE A 854 -17.65 -4.82 33.80
CA ILE A 854 -18.13 -5.78 32.80
C ILE A 854 -17.10 -6.91 32.61
N GLU A 855 -15.82 -6.58 32.59
CA GLU A 855 -14.72 -7.54 32.44
C GLU A 855 -14.55 -8.44 33.68
N GLU A 856 -14.71 -7.92 34.90
CA GLU A 856 -14.67 -8.75 36.13
C GLU A 856 -15.79 -9.79 36.17
N VAL A 857 -17.02 -9.41 35.79
CA VAL A 857 -18.18 -10.33 35.80
C VAL A 857 -18.05 -11.44 34.77
N LEU A 858 -17.50 -11.15 33.59
CA LEU A 858 -17.14 -12.16 32.59
C LEU A 858 -16.06 -13.13 33.14
N GLN A 859 -15.09 -12.62 33.91
CA GLN A 859 -14.02 -13.44 34.49
C GLN A 859 -14.51 -14.35 35.64
N ARG A 860 -15.38 -13.86 36.53
CA ARG A 860 -16.01 -14.69 37.59
C ARG A 860 -16.91 -15.78 37.01
N GLY A 861 -17.64 -15.49 35.94
CA GLY A 861 -18.49 -16.47 35.24
C GLY A 861 -17.72 -17.70 34.76
N GLY A 862 -16.46 -17.52 34.34
CA GLY A 862 -15.59 -18.62 33.90
C GLY A 862 -15.18 -19.61 35.00
N GLN A 863 -15.19 -19.20 36.28
CA GLN A 863 -14.77 -20.07 37.40
C GLN A 863 -15.93 -20.90 37.96
N LEU A 864 -17.13 -20.32 38.08
CA LEU A 864 -18.30 -21.02 38.63
C LEU A 864 -18.84 -22.12 37.71
N LEU A 865 -18.56 -22.07 36.41
CA LEU A 865 -18.87 -23.14 35.45
C LEU A 865 -18.04 -24.44 35.66
N GLN A 866 -17.11 -24.48 36.62
CA GLN A 866 -16.31 -25.68 36.95
C GLN A 866 -16.80 -26.45 38.19
N GLN A 867 -17.88 -26.04 38.86
CA GLN A 867 -18.47 -26.81 39.98
C GLN A 867 -19.60 -27.75 39.52
N PRO A 868 -19.80 -28.91 40.20
CA PRO A 868 -20.84 -29.86 39.84
C PRO A 868 -22.23 -29.29 40.18
N MET A 869 -22.91 -28.81 39.14
CA MET A 869 -24.25 -28.20 39.17
C MET A 869 -25.09 -28.72 38.00
N GLU A 870 -26.41 -28.82 38.17
CA GLU A 870 -27.34 -29.38 37.18
C GLU A 870 -27.15 -28.74 35.78
N ASP A 871 -26.96 -29.55 34.74
CA ASP A 871 -26.50 -29.07 33.42
C ASP A 871 -27.45 -28.03 32.78
N ASN A 872 -28.75 -28.14 33.04
CA ASN A 872 -29.77 -27.21 32.55
C ASN A 872 -29.62 -25.78 33.13
N LYS A 873 -29.05 -25.65 34.35
CA LYS A 873 -28.66 -24.36 34.94
C LYS A 873 -27.31 -23.88 34.40
N ARG A 874 -26.37 -24.81 34.17
CA ARG A 874 -25.03 -24.51 33.62
C ARG A 874 -25.11 -23.83 32.25
N GLU A 875 -25.92 -24.40 31.33
CA GLU A 875 -26.02 -23.86 29.97
C GLU A 875 -26.82 -22.55 29.90
N LYS A 876 -27.81 -22.36 30.78
CA LYS A 876 -28.54 -21.08 30.95
C LYS A 876 -27.61 -19.92 31.31
N ILE A 877 -26.71 -20.13 32.29
CA ILE A 877 -25.69 -19.14 32.69
C ILE A 877 -24.72 -18.86 31.53
N ARG A 878 -24.28 -19.92 30.83
CA ARG A 878 -23.38 -19.82 29.68
C ARG A 878 -23.96 -18.97 28.55
N MET A 879 -25.25 -19.15 28.20
CA MET A 879 -25.94 -18.33 27.20
C MET A 879 -26.02 -16.85 27.61
N GLN A 880 -26.25 -16.54 28.89
CA GLN A 880 -26.33 -15.15 29.35
C GLN A 880 -24.99 -14.41 29.30
N LEU A 881 -23.87 -15.10 29.60
CA LEU A 881 -22.52 -14.53 29.48
C LEU A 881 -22.17 -14.18 28.02
N VAL A 882 -22.50 -15.07 27.07
CA VAL A 882 -22.30 -14.82 25.62
C VAL A 882 -23.15 -13.63 25.14
N LEU A 883 -24.37 -13.48 25.66
CA LEU A 883 -25.25 -12.36 25.30
C LEU A 883 -24.67 -11.00 25.74
N LEU A 884 -24.11 -10.94 26.96
CA LEU A 884 -23.46 -9.75 27.50
C LEU A 884 -22.23 -9.35 26.66
N GLN A 885 -21.36 -10.32 26.36
CA GLN A 885 -20.15 -10.11 25.56
C GLN A 885 -20.47 -9.66 24.12
N THR A 886 -21.56 -10.15 23.54
CA THR A 886 -22.01 -9.75 22.19
C THR A 886 -22.58 -8.32 22.15
N LYS A 887 -23.24 -7.86 23.23
CA LYS A 887 -23.67 -6.46 23.35
C LYS A 887 -22.48 -5.51 23.55
N TYR A 888 -21.50 -5.89 24.39
CA TYR A 888 -20.28 -5.08 24.64
C TYR A 888 -19.50 -4.81 23.34
N ASN A 889 -19.22 -5.84 22.55
CA ASN A 889 -18.45 -5.70 21.30
C ASN A 889 -19.14 -4.81 20.24
N ASN A 890 -20.48 -4.73 20.22
CA ASN A 890 -21.21 -3.86 19.29
C ASN A 890 -21.02 -2.36 19.57
N VAL A 891 -20.63 -1.97 20.80
CA VAL A 891 -20.33 -0.56 21.12
C VAL A 891 -18.95 -0.15 20.59
N GLN A 892 -17.99 -1.09 20.55
CA GLN A 892 -16.62 -0.81 20.10
C GLN A 892 -16.56 -0.53 18.58
N TYR A 893 -17.36 -1.23 17.77
CA TYR A 893 -17.31 -1.14 16.29
C TYR A 893 -17.78 0.21 15.71
N LYS A 894 -18.47 1.04 16.50
CA LYS A 894 -19.02 2.32 16.01
C LYS A 894 -18.01 3.47 16.02
N LYS A 895 -16.97 3.39 16.86
CA LYS A 895 -15.97 4.48 17.02
C LYS A 895 -14.96 4.56 15.87
N ASP A 896 -14.76 3.47 15.14
CA ASP A 896 -13.87 3.43 13.97
C ASP A 896 -14.55 3.93 12.68
N HIS A 897 -15.89 4.00 12.65
CA HIS A 897 -16.65 4.53 11.51
C HIS A 897 -16.59 6.07 11.42
N ASP A 898 -16.70 6.74 12.57
CA ASP A 898 -16.73 8.21 12.63
C ASP A 898 -15.34 8.83 12.31
N ASN A 899 -14.25 8.07 12.45
CA ASN A 899 -12.92 8.45 11.95
C ASN A 899 -12.81 8.37 10.42
N LEU A 900 -13.63 7.54 9.75
CA LEU A 900 -13.64 7.39 8.29
C LEU A 900 -14.55 8.44 7.63
N MET A 901 -15.64 8.82 8.29
CA MET A 901 -16.41 10.03 7.96
C MET A 901 -15.60 11.33 8.12
N LYS A 902 -14.47 11.29 8.86
CA LYS A 902 -13.48 12.37 8.97
C LYS A 902 -12.34 12.31 7.96
N TRP A 903 -12.32 11.33 7.06
CA TRP A 903 -11.53 11.41 5.82
C TRP A 903 -12.39 11.95 4.66
N LEU A 904 -13.72 11.87 4.81
CA LEU A 904 -14.68 12.68 4.05
C LEU A 904 -14.79 14.13 4.58
N ASP A 905 -13.82 14.61 5.38
CA ASP A 905 -13.71 16.04 5.76
C ASP A 905 -13.48 16.92 4.51
N GLU A 906 -12.69 16.45 3.54
CA GLU A 906 -12.05 17.33 2.53
C GLU A 906 -12.52 17.11 1.08
N ALA A 907 -13.38 16.13 0.80
CA ALA A 907 -13.68 15.70 -0.57
C ALA A 907 -14.69 16.58 -1.34
N GLU A 908 -15.89 16.86 -0.79
CA GLU A 908 -17.06 17.01 -1.67
C GLU A 908 -17.87 18.33 -1.61
N HIS A 909 -17.61 19.28 -0.69
CA HIS A 909 -18.51 20.45 -0.56
C HIS A 909 -17.92 21.82 -0.10
N ARG A 910 -16.71 22.24 -0.56
CA ARG A 910 -16.27 23.67 -0.53
C ARG A 910 -15.40 24.15 -1.73
N LEU A 911 -16.02 24.22 -2.91
CA LEU A 911 -15.71 25.24 -3.93
C LEU A 911 -16.26 26.63 -3.48
N PRO A 912 -15.95 27.81 -4.09
CA PRO A 912 -15.04 28.12 -5.22
C PRO A 912 -14.13 29.39 -5.04
N GLY A 913 -13.28 29.69 -6.05
CA GLY A 913 -12.70 31.03 -6.35
C GLY A 913 -11.19 31.18 -6.08
N LEU A 914 -10.41 32.00 -6.82
CA LEU A 914 -10.71 32.97 -7.89
C LEU A 914 -9.41 33.33 -8.68
N GLN A 915 -9.53 33.82 -9.93
CA GLN A 915 -8.46 34.31 -10.86
C GLN A 915 -7.53 33.20 -11.45
N GLY A 916 -7.04 33.29 -12.70
CA GLY A 916 -7.37 34.19 -13.82
C GLY A 916 -6.30 34.19 -14.94
N MET A 917 -6.70 34.46 -16.21
CA MET A 917 -5.85 34.47 -17.43
C MET A 917 -5.28 33.07 -17.83
N GLU A 918 -4.87 32.77 -19.08
CA GLU A 918 -4.78 33.56 -20.34
C GLU A 918 -5.12 32.68 -21.59
N ASP A 919 -5.24 33.33 -22.77
CA ASP A 919 -5.18 32.81 -24.16
C ASP A 919 -5.96 31.56 -24.66
N GLU A 920 -7.07 31.84 -25.39
CA GLU A 920 -7.50 31.00 -26.52
C GLU A 920 -6.54 31.16 -27.71
N GLN A 921 -5.75 30.14 -28.06
CA GLN A 921 -5.15 30.04 -29.40
C GLN A 921 -5.91 29.08 -30.32
N LYS A 922 -6.25 29.62 -31.50
CA LYS A 922 -6.56 28.92 -32.76
C LYS A 922 -7.90 28.17 -32.83
N LEU A 923 -8.88 28.92 -33.33
CA LEU A 923 -9.93 28.42 -34.22
C LEU A 923 -9.34 27.59 -35.37
N GLN A 924 -9.67 26.30 -35.45
CA GLN A 924 -9.89 25.57 -36.70
C GLN A 924 -11.03 24.55 -36.56
#